data_AF-A0A426FV69-F1
#
_entry.id   AF-A0A426FV69-F1
#
_cell.length_a   1.000
_cell.length_b   1.000
_cell.length_c   1.000
_cell.angle_alpha   90.00
_cell.angle_beta   90.00
_cell.angle_gamma   90.00
#
_symmetry.space_group_name_H-M   'P 1'
#
loop_
_entity.id
_entity.type
_entity.pdbx_description
1 polymer ?
#
loop_
_entity_poly.entity_id
_entity_poly.type
_entity_poly.pdbx_seq_one_letter_code
_entity_poly.pdbx_strand_id
1 'polypeptide(L)'
;MDTCIYFTIQVLENIQKYPLFITNKLPTGLVSFTIVLSNKTCFDKYKENQMGKFEQEAKDLLQAIGGKENVTAVTHCATRMRFVLGDEKKANVKAIESIPAVKGTFTNAGQFQVIIGNDVPIFYNDFTSVSGIEGVSKEAAKSAAKSNQNLVQRVMTTLAEIFTPIIPALIVGGLILGFRNVLEGVHWSMLDGKTITESSQFWSGVNHFLWLPGEAIFQFLPVGITWSVSRKMGTSQILGIVLGICLVSPQLLNAYSVASTPASEIAANWVWNFGYFTVNRIGYQAQVIPALLAGLSLSYLEIFWRKHIPEVISMIFVPFLSLIPALILAHTVLGPIGWTIGQGLSSVVLAGLTGPVKWLFGAIFGALYAPFVITGLHHMTNAIDTQLIADAGGTALWPMIALSNIAQGSAVFAYYFMHRHDEREAQISLPATISAYLGVTEPALFGVNVKYIYPFVAGMIGSALAGMLSVTFNVTAASIGIGGLPGILSIQPQYMLPFAGTMLVAVVVPMLLTFFFRKVGLFTKTEDDATLQAEFAAQEEAEFVSHEPVTLAPVEIVSPLTGQVKELSQATDPVFASGVMGQGLVIEPSQGELTSPVNGTVTVLFPTKHAIGIVSDEGVELLIHIGMDTVGLDGKGFESLVAQGDHVTIGQKLIRFDMDVIKAAGLVTETPVIITNQDAYTATITGTYPTTIQAGEALMVATRI
;
A
#
# COMPACT_ATOMS: atom_id res chain seq x y z
N MET A 1 -2.51 43.78 -34.69
CA MET A 1 -3.87 44.38 -34.67
C MET A 1 -4.77 43.20 -34.41
N ASP A 2 -4.93 42.85 -33.13
CA ASP A 2 -5.50 41.55 -32.74
C ASP A 2 -6.52 41.78 -31.63
N THR A 3 -7.57 42.52 -31.96
CA THR A 3 -8.78 42.65 -31.14
C THR A 3 -9.80 41.64 -31.66
N CYS A 4 -9.68 40.39 -31.22
CA CYS A 4 -10.77 39.42 -31.35
C CYS A 4 -11.60 39.47 -30.07
N ILE A 5 -12.68 40.26 -30.09
CA ILE A 5 -13.97 40.02 -29.44
C ILE A 5 -14.88 41.19 -29.86
N TYR A 6 -15.93 40.92 -30.65
CA TYR A 6 -17.07 41.83 -30.83
C TYR A 6 -18.33 41.07 -30.42
N PHE A 7 -19.02 41.54 -29.38
CA PHE A 7 -20.35 41.04 -29.03
C PHE A 7 -21.38 41.82 -29.83
N THR A 8 -22.10 41.15 -30.74
CA THR A 8 -23.31 41.72 -31.36
C THR A 8 -24.50 40.93 -30.83
N ILE A 9 -25.26 41.52 -29.91
CA ILE A 9 -26.53 40.98 -29.45
C ILE A 9 -27.60 41.48 -30.43
N GLN A 10 -28.14 40.58 -31.24
CA GLN A 10 -29.23 40.91 -32.15
C GLN A 10 -30.56 40.71 -31.40
N VAL A 11 -31.09 41.79 -30.84
CA VAL A 11 -32.48 41.82 -30.34
C VAL A 11 -33.37 42.25 -31.50
N LEU A 12 -34.33 41.40 -31.87
CA LEU A 12 -35.38 41.77 -32.83
C LEU A 12 -36.29 42.85 -32.24
N GLU A 13 -36.50 43.89 -33.04
CA GLU A 13 -37.42 45.03 -32.90
C GLU A 13 -36.95 46.29 -32.14
N ASN A 14 -36.56 47.28 -32.97
CA ASN A 14 -36.69 48.73 -32.83
C ASN A 14 -35.95 49.53 -31.73
N ILE A 15 -35.03 50.37 -32.26
CA ILE A 15 -34.67 51.75 -31.84
C ILE A 15 -33.53 51.95 -30.80
N GLN A 16 -32.48 52.59 -31.34
CA GLN A 16 -31.47 53.51 -30.79
C GLN A 16 -30.39 53.04 -29.79
N LYS A 17 -29.16 53.39 -30.19
CA LYS A 17 -27.87 53.23 -29.53
C LYS A 17 -27.80 53.99 -28.21
N TYR A 18 -27.48 53.30 -27.12
CA TYR A 18 -26.70 53.84 -26.00
C TYR A 18 -25.71 52.78 -25.51
N PRO A 19 -24.48 53.16 -25.11
CA PRO A 19 -23.52 52.25 -24.51
C PRO A 19 -23.95 51.96 -23.06
N LEU A 20 -24.32 50.71 -22.77
CA LEU A 20 -24.65 50.28 -21.41
C LEU A 20 -23.40 49.74 -20.72
N PHE A 21 -22.95 50.42 -19.67
CA PHE A 21 -22.09 49.82 -18.63
C PHE A 21 -22.96 48.83 -17.83
N ILE A 22 -22.56 47.56 -17.76
CA ILE A 22 -23.27 46.55 -16.93
C ILE A 22 -22.42 46.25 -15.69
N THR A 23 -22.87 46.79 -14.56
CA THR A 23 -22.62 46.25 -13.22
C THR A 23 -23.77 45.30 -12.85
N ASN A 24 -23.42 44.05 -12.49
CA ASN A 24 -24.20 43.03 -11.77
C ASN A 24 -25.73 42.92 -12.01
N LYS A 25 -26.10 41.84 -12.72
CA LYS A 25 -27.37 41.07 -12.81
C LYS A 25 -27.91 40.96 -14.24
N LEU A 26 -27.82 39.75 -14.81
CA LEU A 26 -28.59 39.35 -15.99
C LEU A 26 -30.05 39.03 -15.56
N PRO A 27 -31.08 39.48 -16.30
CA PRO A 27 -32.47 39.11 -16.01
C PRO A 27 -32.71 37.61 -16.30
N THR A 28 -33.35 36.94 -15.34
CA THR A 28 -33.84 35.57 -15.46
C THR A 28 -34.93 35.49 -16.54
N GLY A 29 -34.59 34.93 -17.71
CA GLY A 29 -35.51 34.77 -18.84
C GLY A 29 -34.85 34.41 -20.19
N LEU A 30 -33.52 34.44 -20.30
CA LEU A 30 -32.80 33.95 -21.48
C LEU A 30 -32.72 32.42 -21.48
N VAL A 31 -33.38 31.78 -22.45
CA VAL A 31 -33.44 30.30 -22.58
C VAL A 31 -32.31 29.75 -23.47
N SER A 32 -31.62 30.58 -24.26
CA SER A 32 -30.35 30.23 -24.92
C SER A 32 -29.65 31.48 -25.47
N PHE A 33 -28.33 31.39 -25.67
CA PHE A 33 -27.55 32.36 -26.44
C PHE A 33 -26.70 31.62 -27.47
N THR A 34 -26.53 32.22 -28.66
CA THR A 34 -25.70 31.68 -29.74
C THR A 34 -24.44 32.54 -29.86
N ILE A 35 -23.28 31.93 -29.64
CA ILE A 35 -21.98 32.56 -29.90
C ILE A 35 -21.61 32.31 -31.36
N VAL A 36 -21.42 33.38 -32.14
CA VAL A 36 -20.95 33.31 -33.52
C VAL A 36 -19.47 33.66 -33.54
N LEU A 37 -18.60 32.67 -33.75
CA LEU A 37 -17.17 32.90 -33.95
C LEU A 37 -16.94 33.47 -35.36
N SER A 38 -16.27 34.62 -35.43
CA SER A 38 -16.22 35.47 -36.62
C SER A 38 -15.39 34.92 -37.79
N ASN A 39 -14.60 33.85 -37.59
CA ASN A 39 -13.97 33.12 -38.68
C ASN A 39 -13.62 31.67 -38.28
N LYS A 40 -13.31 30.85 -39.30
CA LYS A 40 -12.91 29.45 -39.17
C LYS A 40 -11.66 29.26 -38.29
N THR A 41 -10.73 30.21 -38.31
CA THR A 41 -9.49 30.19 -37.52
C THR A 41 -9.74 30.33 -36.01
N CYS A 42 -10.74 31.10 -35.58
CA CYS A 42 -11.16 31.20 -34.19
C CYS A 42 -11.91 29.94 -33.74
N PHE A 43 -12.69 29.32 -34.63
CA PHE A 43 -13.34 28.05 -34.36
C PHE A 43 -12.31 26.92 -34.22
N ASP A 44 -11.32 26.88 -35.10
CA ASP A 44 -10.23 25.89 -35.06
C ASP A 44 -9.35 26.08 -33.79
N LYS A 45 -9.02 27.32 -33.41
CA LYS A 45 -8.33 27.62 -32.13
C LYS A 45 -9.14 27.26 -30.88
N TYR A 46 -10.45 27.47 -30.90
CA TYR A 46 -11.33 27.05 -29.81
C TYR A 46 -11.35 25.52 -29.71
N LYS A 47 -11.38 24.82 -30.85
CA LYS A 47 -11.37 23.36 -30.89
C LYS A 47 -10.02 22.76 -30.46
N GLU A 48 -8.90 23.36 -30.86
CA GLU A 48 -7.56 23.02 -30.35
C GLU A 48 -7.44 23.21 -28.84
N ASN A 49 -8.04 24.27 -28.28
CA ASN A 49 -8.08 24.51 -26.83
C ASN A 49 -9.09 23.64 -26.05
N GLN A 50 -9.81 22.73 -26.73
CA GLN A 50 -10.74 21.77 -26.12
C GLN A 50 -10.26 20.32 -26.23
N MET A 51 -9.15 20.07 -26.94
CA MET A 51 -8.60 18.73 -27.07
C MET A 51 -7.68 18.44 -25.89
N GLY A 52 -7.95 17.33 -25.20
CA GLY A 52 -7.11 16.82 -24.12
C GLY A 52 -5.69 16.53 -24.62
N LYS A 53 -4.67 16.71 -23.77
CA LYS A 53 -3.24 16.54 -24.12
C LYS A 53 -2.96 15.16 -24.77
N PHE A 54 -3.70 14.14 -24.37
CA PHE A 54 -3.59 12.74 -24.80
C PHE A 54 -4.91 12.20 -25.39
N GLU A 55 -5.80 13.04 -25.90
CA GLU A 55 -7.13 12.60 -26.34
C GLU A 55 -7.05 11.53 -27.44
N GLN A 56 -6.10 11.64 -28.37
CA GLN A 56 -5.94 10.67 -29.45
C GLN A 56 -5.35 9.36 -28.92
N GLU A 57 -4.31 9.43 -28.10
CA GLU A 57 -3.68 8.29 -27.45
C GLU A 57 -4.65 7.56 -26.53
N ALA A 58 -5.55 8.28 -25.86
CA ALA A 58 -6.63 7.72 -25.06
C ALA A 58 -7.66 6.96 -25.92
N LYS A 59 -8.02 7.47 -27.11
CA LYS A 59 -8.87 6.76 -28.09
C LYS A 59 -8.19 5.50 -28.59
N ASP A 60 -6.92 5.62 -28.95
CA ASP A 60 -6.12 4.51 -29.44
C ASP A 60 -6.00 3.43 -28.36
N LEU A 61 -5.77 3.83 -27.10
CA LEU A 61 -5.73 2.91 -25.97
C LEU A 61 -7.09 2.22 -25.76
N LEU A 62 -8.19 2.98 -25.73
CA LEU A 62 -9.55 2.43 -25.55
C LEU A 62 -9.89 1.38 -26.62
N GLN A 63 -9.52 1.66 -27.88
CA GLN A 63 -9.71 0.71 -28.96
C GLN A 63 -8.81 -0.52 -28.79
N ALA A 64 -7.54 -0.31 -28.45
CA ALA A 64 -6.56 -1.37 -28.33
C ALA A 64 -6.81 -2.28 -27.10
N ILE A 65 -7.44 -1.80 -26.02
CA ILE A 65 -7.86 -2.64 -24.88
C ILE A 65 -9.17 -3.39 -25.13
N GLY A 66 -9.80 -3.24 -26.30
CA GLY A 66 -11.00 -3.97 -26.69
C GLY A 66 -12.32 -3.23 -26.46
N GLY A 67 -12.30 -1.90 -26.33
CA GLY A 67 -13.49 -1.06 -26.22
C GLY A 67 -13.98 -0.83 -24.79
N LYS A 68 -14.97 0.07 -24.65
CA LYS A 68 -15.57 0.45 -23.36
C LYS A 68 -16.18 -0.74 -22.64
N GLU A 69 -16.87 -1.59 -23.40
CA GLU A 69 -17.52 -2.82 -22.95
C GLU A 69 -16.53 -3.85 -22.37
N ASN A 70 -15.23 -3.72 -22.68
CA ASN A 70 -14.21 -4.57 -22.10
C ASN A 70 -13.62 -4.02 -20.81
N VAL A 71 -13.98 -2.82 -20.34
CA VAL A 71 -13.44 -2.22 -19.12
C VAL A 71 -14.48 -2.33 -18.00
N THR A 72 -14.18 -3.18 -17.02
CA THR A 72 -15.03 -3.37 -15.83
C THR A 72 -14.76 -2.31 -14.77
N ALA A 73 -13.50 -1.91 -14.62
CA ALA A 73 -13.08 -0.85 -13.73
C ALA A 73 -11.78 -0.22 -14.24
N VAL A 74 -11.61 1.07 -14.00
CA VAL A 74 -10.36 1.79 -14.24
C VAL A 74 -10.00 2.62 -13.02
N THR A 75 -8.72 2.59 -12.65
CA THR A 75 -8.13 3.44 -11.62
C THR A 75 -6.70 3.77 -12.03
N HIS A 76 -6.00 4.56 -11.24
CA HIS A 76 -4.61 4.90 -11.53
C HIS A 76 -3.76 5.09 -10.26
N CYS A 77 -2.44 5.02 -10.44
CA CYS A 77 -1.46 5.53 -9.48
C CYS A 77 -0.66 6.67 -10.12
N ALA A 78 0.42 7.12 -9.49
CA ALA A 78 1.23 8.21 -10.02
C ALA A 78 1.72 7.97 -11.46
N THR A 79 2.11 6.73 -11.78
CA THR A 79 2.78 6.41 -13.06
C THR A 79 2.07 5.40 -13.95
N ARG A 80 0.94 4.81 -13.51
CA ARG A 80 0.27 3.71 -14.24
C ARG A 80 -1.25 3.82 -14.24
N MET A 81 -1.83 3.60 -15.41
CA MET A 81 -3.25 3.28 -15.57
C MET A 81 -3.47 1.81 -15.20
N ARG A 82 -4.54 1.53 -14.47
CA ARG A 82 -4.88 0.16 -14.02
C ARG A 82 -6.29 -0.17 -14.46
N PHE A 83 -6.40 -1.12 -15.38
CA PHE A 83 -7.65 -1.61 -15.93
C PHE A 83 -7.99 -2.97 -15.35
N VAL A 84 -9.25 -3.16 -14.98
CA VAL A 84 -9.86 -4.48 -14.84
C VAL A 84 -10.63 -4.74 -16.11
N LEU A 85 -10.10 -5.61 -16.95
CA LEU A 85 -10.73 -5.94 -18.24
C LEU A 85 -11.71 -7.10 -18.09
N GLY A 86 -12.84 -7.09 -18.81
CA GLY A 86 -13.77 -8.22 -18.84
C GLY A 86 -13.16 -9.45 -19.52
N ASP A 87 -12.37 -9.24 -20.56
CA ASP A 87 -11.55 -10.24 -21.26
C ASP A 87 -10.18 -9.67 -21.61
N GLU A 88 -9.14 -10.12 -20.90
CA GLU A 88 -7.76 -9.69 -21.13
C GLU A 88 -7.27 -10.02 -22.56
N LYS A 89 -7.81 -11.05 -23.22
CA LYS A 89 -7.37 -11.45 -24.57
C LYS A 89 -7.77 -10.45 -25.65
N LYS A 90 -8.72 -9.57 -25.37
CA LYS A 90 -9.11 -8.49 -26.28
C LYS A 90 -8.14 -7.31 -26.26
N ALA A 91 -7.26 -7.23 -25.24
CA ALA A 91 -6.22 -6.23 -25.22
C ALA A 91 -5.09 -6.59 -26.19
N ASN A 92 -4.93 -5.77 -27.23
CA ASN A 92 -3.86 -5.88 -28.20
C ASN A 92 -2.60 -5.20 -27.67
N VAL A 93 -1.84 -5.93 -26.85
CA VAL A 93 -0.60 -5.45 -26.20
C VAL A 93 0.35 -4.76 -27.17
N LYS A 94 0.57 -5.33 -28.37
CA LYS A 94 1.47 -4.75 -29.37
C LYS A 94 0.99 -3.39 -29.89
N ALA A 95 -0.32 -3.22 -30.04
CA ALA A 95 -0.89 -1.93 -30.45
C ALA A 95 -0.80 -0.92 -29.29
N ILE A 96 -1.04 -1.36 -28.05
CA ILE A 96 -0.96 -0.52 -26.86
C ILE A 96 0.47 0.00 -26.65
N GLU A 97 1.47 -0.87 -26.77
CA GLU A 97 2.90 -0.51 -26.63
C GLU A 97 3.43 0.33 -27.80
N SER A 98 2.67 0.46 -28.89
CA SER A 98 3.01 1.37 -30.01
C SER A 98 2.43 2.79 -29.84
N ILE A 99 1.62 3.02 -28.81
CA ILE A 99 1.07 4.34 -28.50
C ILE A 99 2.21 5.19 -27.91
N PRO A 100 2.51 6.38 -28.43
CA PRO A 100 3.69 7.17 -28.02
C PRO A 100 3.75 7.50 -26.52
N ALA A 101 2.61 7.61 -25.85
CA ALA A 101 2.53 7.88 -24.41
C ALA A 101 2.74 6.63 -23.53
N VAL A 102 2.73 5.42 -24.11
CA VAL A 102 2.81 4.16 -23.38
C VAL A 102 4.25 3.66 -23.33
N LYS A 103 4.79 3.56 -22.11
CA LYS A 103 6.15 3.08 -21.80
C LYS A 103 6.23 1.58 -21.53
N GLY A 104 5.11 0.87 -21.70
CA GLY A 104 5.01 -0.57 -21.51
C GLY A 104 3.70 -1.01 -20.87
N THR A 105 3.47 -2.32 -20.91
CA THR A 105 2.29 -2.94 -20.30
C THR A 105 2.66 -4.16 -19.48
N PHE A 106 1.86 -4.46 -18.45
CA PHE A 106 1.95 -5.74 -17.75
C PHE A 106 0.64 -6.06 -17.05
N THR A 107 0.35 -7.34 -16.87
CA THR A 107 -0.78 -7.78 -16.04
C THR A 107 -0.26 -8.24 -14.69
N ASN A 108 -0.79 -7.67 -13.61
CA ASN A 108 -0.51 -8.16 -12.27
C ASN A 108 -1.79 -8.24 -11.46
N ALA A 109 -1.97 -9.35 -10.73
CA ALA A 109 -3.11 -9.57 -9.84
C ALA A 109 -4.47 -9.27 -10.50
N GLY A 110 -4.68 -9.68 -11.76
CA GLY A 110 -5.94 -9.48 -12.50
C GLY A 110 -6.21 -8.04 -12.94
N GLN A 111 -5.21 -7.15 -12.84
CA GLN A 111 -5.23 -5.81 -13.39
C GLN A 111 -4.27 -5.73 -14.58
N PHE A 112 -4.79 -5.35 -15.74
CA PHE A 112 -4.00 -4.97 -16.90
C PHE A 112 -3.50 -3.54 -16.69
N GLN A 113 -2.19 -3.36 -16.59
CA GLN A 113 -1.57 -2.07 -16.29
C GLN A 113 -0.88 -1.52 -17.53
N VAL A 114 -1.10 -0.24 -17.77
CA VAL A 114 -0.46 0.52 -18.85
C VAL A 114 0.37 1.61 -18.20
N ILE A 115 1.67 1.58 -18.46
CA ILE A 115 2.63 2.51 -17.90
C ILE A 115 2.65 3.73 -18.82
N ILE A 116 2.20 4.89 -18.33
CA ILE A 116 2.28 6.17 -19.06
C ILE A 116 3.40 7.05 -18.47
N GLY A 117 3.75 6.82 -17.20
CA GLY A 117 4.62 7.72 -16.44
C GLY A 117 3.81 8.82 -15.77
N ASN A 118 4.45 9.94 -15.44
CA ASN A 118 3.84 10.95 -14.57
C ASN A 118 2.68 11.73 -15.19
N ASP A 119 2.50 11.58 -16.51
CA ASP A 119 1.35 12.09 -17.23
C ASP A 119 0.06 11.29 -16.96
N VAL A 120 0.11 10.21 -16.16
CA VAL A 120 -1.06 9.38 -15.87
C VAL A 120 -2.29 10.16 -15.38
N PRO A 121 -2.21 11.13 -14.45
CA PRO A 121 -3.39 11.90 -14.05
C PRO A 121 -4.04 12.64 -15.22
N ILE A 122 -3.23 13.20 -16.13
CA ILE A 122 -3.71 13.92 -17.31
C ILE A 122 -4.28 12.93 -18.33
N PHE A 123 -3.54 11.87 -18.63
CA PHE A 123 -3.96 10.79 -19.51
C PHE A 123 -5.26 10.13 -19.03
N TYR A 124 -5.41 9.95 -17.72
CA TYR A 124 -6.59 9.39 -17.10
C TYR A 124 -7.82 10.27 -17.31
N ASN A 125 -7.68 11.59 -17.19
CA ASN A 125 -8.76 12.53 -17.47
C ASN A 125 -9.20 12.46 -18.94
N ASP A 126 -8.23 12.42 -19.87
CA ASP A 126 -8.52 12.28 -21.29
C ASP A 126 -9.15 10.92 -21.61
N PHE A 127 -8.66 9.85 -20.98
CA PHE A 127 -9.21 8.51 -21.12
C PHE A 127 -10.65 8.39 -20.57
N THR A 128 -10.93 8.93 -19.40
CA THR A 128 -12.29 8.91 -18.82
C THR A 128 -13.25 9.77 -19.64
N SER A 129 -12.80 10.92 -20.15
CA SER A 129 -13.55 11.76 -21.09
C SER A 129 -13.88 11.02 -22.39
N VAL A 130 -12.89 10.40 -23.03
CA VAL A 130 -13.04 9.66 -24.30
C VAL A 130 -13.88 8.40 -24.15
N SER A 131 -13.67 7.63 -23.07
CA SER A 131 -14.36 6.36 -22.84
C SER A 131 -15.74 6.53 -22.21
N GLY A 132 -15.99 7.67 -21.54
CA GLY A 132 -17.17 7.88 -20.70
C GLY A 132 -17.29 6.83 -19.58
N ILE A 133 -16.17 6.29 -19.11
CA ILE A 133 -16.09 5.37 -17.98
C ILE A 133 -15.73 6.19 -16.75
N GLU A 134 -16.54 6.11 -15.71
CA GLU A 134 -16.21 6.71 -14.42
C GLU A 134 -15.15 5.88 -13.70
N GLY A 135 -14.24 6.58 -13.03
CA GLY A 135 -13.24 5.99 -12.17
C GLY A 135 -13.80 5.22 -11.00
N VAL A 136 -13.03 4.26 -10.50
CA VAL A 136 -13.29 3.65 -9.21
C VAL A 136 -12.10 3.85 -8.26
N SER A 137 -12.37 3.73 -6.95
CA SER A 137 -11.29 3.71 -5.95
C SER A 137 -10.34 2.54 -6.19
N LYS A 138 -9.11 2.65 -5.68
CA LYS A 138 -8.11 1.57 -5.79
C LYS A 138 -8.62 0.27 -5.19
N GLU A 139 -9.38 0.35 -4.10
CA GLU A 139 -10.01 -0.77 -3.39
C GLU A 139 -11.10 -1.43 -4.25
N ALA A 140 -11.95 -0.64 -4.90
CA ALA A 140 -12.98 -1.13 -5.81
C ALA A 140 -12.37 -1.78 -7.07
N ALA A 141 -11.33 -1.17 -7.65
CA ALA A 141 -10.58 -1.78 -8.75
C ALA A 141 -9.88 -3.08 -8.32
N LYS A 142 -9.34 -3.14 -7.11
CA LYS A 142 -8.73 -4.37 -6.57
C LYS A 142 -9.76 -5.46 -6.33
N SER A 143 -10.96 -5.09 -5.88
CA SER A 143 -12.09 -6.01 -5.71
C SER A 143 -12.57 -6.57 -7.05
N ALA A 144 -12.75 -5.71 -8.05
CA ALA A 144 -13.12 -6.11 -9.41
C ALA A 144 -12.04 -7.00 -10.06
N ALA A 145 -10.75 -6.70 -9.86
CA ALA A 145 -9.64 -7.51 -10.38
C ALA A 145 -9.64 -8.97 -9.89
N LYS A 146 -10.26 -9.27 -8.74
CA LYS A 146 -10.33 -10.63 -8.19
C LYS A 146 -11.09 -11.60 -9.09
N SER A 147 -11.97 -11.13 -9.98
CA SER A 147 -12.66 -12.01 -10.95
C SER A 147 -11.74 -12.51 -12.05
N ASN A 148 -10.70 -11.75 -12.37
CA ASN A 148 -9.75 -12.05 -13.44
C ASN A 148 -8.54 -12.87 -12.97
N GLN A 149 -8.34 -12.96 -11.66
CA GLN A 149 -7.30 -13.79 -11.08
C GLN A 149 -7.66 -15.27 -11.18
N ASN A 150 -6.69 -16.10 -11.57
CA ASN A 150 -6.85 -17.54 -11.39
C ASN A 150 -6.89 -17.92 -9.90
N LEU A 151 -7.36 -19.13 -9.59
CA LEU A 151 -7.55 -19.57 -8.21
C LEU A 151 -6.29 -19.41 -7.35
N VAL A 152 -5.12 -19.75 -7.91
CA VAL A 152 -3.84 -19.64 -7.21
C VAL A 152 -3.54 -18.18 -6.90
N GLN A 153 -3.58 -17.29 -7.89
CA GLN A 153 -3.34 -15.86 -7.73
C GLN A 153 -4.28 -15.21 -6.69
N ARG A 154 -5.54 -15.65 -6.63
CA ARG A 154 -6.51 -15.14 -5.65
C ARG A 154 -6.19 -15.57 -4.22
N VAL A 155 -5.72 -16.81 -4.05
CA VAL A 155 -5.22 -17.31 -2.76
C VAL A 155 -3.95 -16.56 -2.36
N MET A 156 -3.00 -16.37 -3.29
CA MET A 156 -1.75 -15.65 -3.02
C MET A 156 -2.00 -14.18 -2.64
N THR A 157 -2.86 -13.48 -3.40
CA THR A 157 -3.25 -12.09 -3.11
C THR A 157 -3.90 -11.98 -1.73
N THR A 158 -4.77 -12.93 -1.40
CA THR A 158 -5.40 -13.02 -0.09
C THR A 158 -4.38 -13.14 1.03
N LEU A 159 -3.38 -13.99 0.87
CA LEU A 159 -2.35 -14.22 1.88
C LEU A 159 -1.44 -13.00 2.02
N ALA A 160 -1.02 -12.38 0.91
CA ALA A 160 -0.25 -11.13 0.95
C ALA A 160 -1.00 -10.04 1.75
N GLU A 161 -2.28 -9.80 1.45
CA GLU A 161 -3.10 -8.82 2.17
C GLU A 161 -3.21 -9.09 3.68
N ILE A 162 -3.18 -10.37 4.10
CA ILE A 162 -3.25 -10.77 5.50
C ILE A 162 -1.90 -10.56 6.20
N PHE A 163 -0.79 -10.83 5.52
CA PHE A 163 0.55 -10.74 6.11
C PHE A 163 1.10 -9.31 6.13
N THR A 164 0.82 -8.48 5.12
CA THR A 164 1.38 -7.12 5.02
C THR A 164 1.23 -6.29 6.30
N PRO A 165 0.06 -6.24 6.97
CA PRO A 165 -0.09 -5.48 8.22
C PRO A 165 0.73 -6.01 9.41
N ILE A 166 1.19 -7.26 9.35
CA ILE A 166 1.88 -7.97 10.45
C ILE A 166 3.41 -7.90 10.27
N ILE A 167 3.90 -7.67 9.05
CA ILE A 167 5.34 -7.63 8.71
C ILE A 167 6.17 -6.73 9.66
N PRO A 168 5.76 -5.47 9.97
CA PRO A 168 6.55 -4.62 10.85
C PRO A 168 6.83 -5.25 12.22
N ALA A 169 5.83 -5.92 12.80
CA ALA A 169 5.99 -6.63 14.07
C ALA A 169 6.97 -7.80 13.94
N LEU A 170 6.87 -8.60 12.86
CA LEU A 170 7.79 -9.71 12.61
C LEU A 170 9.25 -9.25 12.46
N ILE A 171 9.48 -8.11 11.81
CA ILE A 171 10.83 -7.52 11.67
C ILE A 171 11.39 -7.16 13.05
N VAL A 172 10.62 -6.42 13.86
CA VAL A 172 11.04 -6.03 15.21
C VAL A 172 11.32 -7.25 16.07
N GLY A 173 10.40 -8.23 16.07
CA GLY A 173 10.57 -9.48 16.82
C GLY A 173 11.82 -10.22 16.37
N GLY A 174 12.07 -10.31 15.07
CA GLY A 174 13.24 -11.00 14.52
C GLY A 174 14.57 -10.36 14.87
N LEU A 175 14.62 -9.04 14.95
CA LEU A 175 15.80 -8.31 15.41
C LEU A 175 16.02 -8.51 16.91
N ILE A 176 14.95 -8.51 17.69
CA ILE A 176 15.01 -8.79 19.13
C ILE A 176 15.55 -10.20 19.35
N LEU A 177 14.96 -11.22 18.71
CA LEU A 177 15.45 -12.60 18.81
C LEU A 177 16.88 -12.74 18.32
N GLY A 178 17.24 -12.06 17.23
CA GLY A 178 18.59 -12.08 16.71
C GLY A 178 19.62 -11.47 17.67
N PHE A 179 19.30 -10.31 18.24
CA PHE A 179 20.14 -9.70 19.27
C PHE A 179 20.27 -10.59 20.51
N ARG A 180 19.16 -11.18 20.95
CA ARG A 180 19.16 -12.15 22.05
C ARG A 180 20.05 -13.36 21.76
N ASN A 181 19.98 -13.93 20.55
CA ASN A 181 20.85 -15.04 20.13
C ASN A 181 22.34 -14.68 20.23
N VAL A 182 22.72 -13.44 19.95
CA VAL A 182 24.11 -12.96 20.13
C VAL A 182 24.47 -12.90 21.62
N LEU A 183 23.56 -12.44 22.47
CA LEU A 183 23.79 -12.34 23.91
C LEU A 183 23.91 -13.73 24.56
N GLU A 184 23.01 -14.65 24.22
CA GLU A 184 22.81 -15.92 24.93
C GLU A 184 23.37 -17.15 24.23
N GLY A 185 23.70 -17.06 22.93
CA GLY A 185 24.12 -18.21 22.13
C GLY A 185 25.52 -18.12 21.50
N VAL A 186 26.16 -16.93 21.51
CA VAL A 186 27.54 -16.78 21.00
C VAL A 186 28.54 -16.88 22.15
N HIS A 187 29.44 -17.85 22.07
CA HIS A 187 30.56 -18.01 22.98
C HIS A 187 31.76 -17.18 22.53
N TRP A 188 32.22 -16.26 23.37
CA TRP A 188 33.30 -15.33 23.02
C TRP A 188 34.62 -15.76 23.64
N SER A 189 35.68 -15.86 22.84
CA SER A 189 37.03 -16.19 23.34
C SER A 189 37.55 -15.15 24.35
N MET A 190 37.17 -13.87 24.18
CA MET A 190 37.47 -12.79 25.12
C MET A 190 36.77 -12.94 26.47
N LEU A 191 35.73 -13.76 26.55
CA LEU A 191 34.96 -14.03 27.77
C LEU A 191 35.24 -15.45 28.31
N ASP A 192 36.46 -15.97 28.09
CA ASP A 192 36.84 -17.34 28.47
C ASP A 192 35.92 -18.43 27.88
N GLY A 193 35.38 -18.17 26.67
CA GLY A 193 34.44 -19.07 26.01
C GLY A 193 33.02 -19.03 26.58
N LYS A 194 32.69 -18.07 27.47
CA LYS A 194 31.33 -17.83 27.94
C LYS A 194 30.54 -16.95 26.99
N THR A 195 29.23 -16.96 27.14
CA THR A 195 28.33 -16.01 26.49
C THR A 195 28.29 -14.68 27.24
N ILE A 196 27.67 -13.66 26.64
CA ILE A 196 27.52 -12.35 27.28
C ILE A 196 26.57 -12.46 28.49
N THR A 197 25.51 -13.27 28.39
CA THR A 197 24.57 -13.50 29.49
C THR A 197 25.20 -14.26 30.66
N GLU A 198 26.08 -15.23 30.39
CA GLU A 198 26.83 -15.94 31.43
C GLU A 198 27.86 -15.07 32.15
N SER A 199 28.40 -14.06 31.44
CA SER A 199 29.46 -13.19 31.95
C SER A 199 28.93 -11.93 32.65
N SER A 200 27.66 -11.56 32.47
CA SER A 200 27.09 -10.31 32.99
C SER A 200 25.64 -10.44 33.43
N GLN A 201 25.39 -10.18 34.72
CA GLN A 201 24.05 -10.15 35.30
C GLN A 201 23.13 -9.11 34.64
N PHE A 202 23.67 -7.95 34.25
CA PHE A 202 22.91 -6.92 33.55
C PHE A 202 22.42 -7.43 32.19
N TRP A 203 23.31 -7.99 31.38
CA TRP A 203 22.95 -8.50 30.05
C TRP A 203 22.07 -9.74 30.12
N SER A 204 22.22 -10.58 31.15
CA SER A 204 21.25 -11.65 31.44
C SER A 204 19.86 -11.07 31.71
N GLY A 205 19.76 -10.00 32.49
CA GLY A 205 18.49 -9.31 32.77
C GLY A 205 17.87 -8.67 31.52
N VAL A 206 18.69 -8.00 30.70
CA VAL A 206 18.27 -7.43 29.40
C VAL A 206 17.76 -8.53 28.47
N ASN A 207 18.49 -9.63 28.34
CA ASN A 207 18.11 -10.75 27.48
C ASN A 207 16.77 -11.39 27.91
N HIS A 208 16.55 -11.52 29.22
CA HIS A 208 15.27 -12.00 29.76
C HIS A 208 14.13 -11.01 29.53
N PHE A 209 14.36 -9.71 29.75
CA PHE A 209 13.36 -8.67 29.43
C PHE A 209 12.99 -8.67 27.95
N LEU A 210 13.96 -8.80 27.05
CA LEU A 210 13.76 -8.84 25.61
C LEU A 210 12.98 -10.08 25.14
N TRP A 211 12.91 -11.15 25.95
CA TRP A 211 12.03 -12.28 25.63
C TRP A 211 10.56 -11.86 25.60
N LEU A 212 10.12 -10.98 26.52
CA LEU A 212 8.74 -10.55 26.63
C LEU A 212 8.14 -10.00 25.31
N PRO A 213 8.74 -8.99 24.64
CA PRO A 213 8.24 -8.54 23.35
C PRO A 213 8.44 -9.56 22.22
N GLY A 214 9.52 -10.37 22.25
CA GLY A 214 9.73 -11.43 21.26
C GLY A 214 8.64 -12.51 21.32
N GLU A 215 8.27 -12.91 22.52
CA GLU A 215 7.19 -13.84 22.82
C GLU A 215 5.84 -13.31 22.34
N ALA A 216 5.54 -12.05 22.65
CA ALA A 216 4.31 -11.39 22.21
C ALA A 216 4.16 -11.33 20.68
N ILE A 217 5.27 -11.28 19.93
CA ILE A 217 5.22 -11.23 18.46
C ILE A 217 5.07 -12.62 17.86
N PHE A 218 5.87 -13.60 18.30
CA PHE A 218 5.91 -14.91 17.65
C PHE A 218 4.95 -15.93 18.27
N GLN A 219 4.82 -16.01 19.60
CA GLN A 219 3.88 -16.96 20.20
C GLN A 219 2.43 -16.57 19.94
N PHE A 220 2.13 -15.27 20.00
CA PHE A 220 0.79 -14.71 19.75
C PHE A 220 0.55 -14.35 18.27
N LEU A 221 1.40 -14.80 17.35
CA LEU A 221 1.21 -14.60 15.91
C LEU A 221 -0.21 -14.96 15.41
N PRO A 222 -0.87 -16.04 15.91
CA PRO A 222 -2.27 -16.31 15.58
C PRO A 222 -3.22 -15.13 15.82
N VAL A 223 -2.98 -14.30 16.85
CA VAL A 223 -3.77 -13.09 17.16
C VAL A 223 -3.67 -12.06 16.05
N GLY A 224 -2.45 -11.78 15.59
CA GLY A 224 -2.21 -10.87 14.47
C GLY A 224 -2.88 -11.38 13.18
N ILE A 225 -2.81 -12.70 12.93
CA ILE A 225 -3.40 -13.32 11.75
C ILE A 225 -4.92 -13.24 11.77
N THR A 226 -5.58 -13.64 12.86
CA THR A 226 -7.04 -13.61 12.94
C THR A 226 -7.58 -12.18 12.91
N TRP A 227 -6.89 -11.22 13.52
CA TRP A 227 -7.18 -9.79 13.38
C TRP A 227 -7.08 -9.33 11.92
N SER A 228 -5.95 -9.64 11.26
CA SER A 228 -5.71 -9.23 9.88
C SER A 228 -6.69 -9.86 8.90
N VAL A 229 -7.08 -11.12 9.13
CA VAL A 229 -8.16 -11.78 8.38
C VAL A 229 -9.48 -11.03 8.56
N SER A 230 -9.90 -10.73 9.79
CA SER A 230 -11.15 -9.99 10.02
C SER A 230 -11.11 -8.59 9.40
N ARG A 231 -9.98 -7.88 9.48
CA ARG A 231 -9.78 -6.59 8.79
C ARG A 231 -9.95 -6.75 7.29
N LYS A 232 -9.29 -7.73 6.70
CA LYS A 232 -9.31 -8.00 5.25
C LYS A 232 -10.68 -8.46 4.74
N MET A 233 -11.44 -9.15 5.58
CA MET A 233 -12.80 -9.63 5.28
C MET A 233 -13.89 -8.58 5.58
N GLY A 234 -13.53 -7.44 6.19
CA GLY A 234 -14.48 -6.40 6.57
C GLY A 234 -15.40 -6.79 7.72
N THR A 235 -14.94 -7.66 8.62
CA THR A 235 -15.70 -8.15 9.77
C THR A 235 -15.14 -7.59 11.10
N SER A 236 -15.74 -7.96 12.22
CA SER A 236 -15.39 -7.41 13.54
C SER A 236 -13.96 -7.79 13.95
N GLN A 237 -13.04 -6.85 13.82
CA GLN A 237 -11.62 -7.04 14.13
C GLN A 237 -11.37 -7.48 15.58
N ILE A 238 -12.15 -6.97 16.52
CA ILE A 238 -12.08 -7.38 17.93
C ILE A 238 -12.41 -8.85 18.14
N LEU A 239 -13.36 -9.41 17.38
CA LEU A 239 -13.67 -10.84 17.45
C LEU A 239 -12.52 -11.68 16.86
N GLY A 240 -11.86 -11.17 15.82
CA GLY A 240 -10.62 -11.75 15.30
C GLY A 240 -9.55 -11.83 16.38
N ILE A 241 -9.29 -10.73 17.10
CA ILE A 241 -8.33 -10.69 18.21
C ILE A 241 -8.71 -11.70 19.29
N VAL A 242 -9.96 -11.71 19.74
CA VAL A 242 -10.46 -12.64 20.77
C VAL A 242 -10.28 -14.09 20.34
N LEU A 243 -10.65 -14.44 19.10
CA LEU A 243 -10.44 -15.78 18.55
C LEU A 243 -8.97 -16.17 18.61
N GLY A 244 -8.07 -15.28 18.17
CA GLY A 244 -6.64 -15.53 18.19
C GLY A 244 -6.10 -15.76 19.60
N ILE A 245 -6.54 -14.96 20.59
CA ILE A 245 -6.17 -15.12 22.00
C ILE A 245 -6.62 -16.48 22.52
N CYS A 246 -7.82 -16.93 22.14
CA CYS A 246 -8.29 -18.27 22.49
C CYS A 246 -7.40 -19.37 21.91
N LEU A 247 -6.91 -19.24 20.67
CA LEU A 247 -6.02 -20.23 20.03
C LEU A 247 -4.66 -20.36 20.71
N VAL A 248 -4.22 -19.33 21.45
CA VAL A 248 -2.92 -19.32 22.14
C VAL A 248 -3.04 -19.29 23.66
N SER A 249 -4.25 -19.52 24.19
CA SER A 249 -4.56 -19.45 25.61
C SER A 249 -3.63 -20.36 26.43
N PRO A 250 -3.17 -19.91 27.62
CA PRO A 250 -2.35 -20.74 28.52
C PRO A 250 -3.13 -21.92 29.11
N GLN A 251 -4.45 -21.95 28.93
CA GLN A 251 -5.28 -23.12 29.24
C GLN A 251 -5.16 -24.22 28.19
N LEU A 252 -4.37 -24.05 27.13
CA LEU A 252 -4.13 -25.05 26.10
C LEU A 252 -2.72 -25.62 26.24
N LEU A 253 -2.50 -26.86 25.78
CA LEU A 253 -1.16 -27.42 25.69
C LEU A 253 -0.38 -26.56 24.70
N ASN A 254 0.70 -25.95 25.15
CA ASN A 254 1.52 -25.10 24.29
C ASN A 254 2.00 -25.91 23.07
N ALA A 255 1.82 -25.35 21.87
CA ALA A 255 2.16 -25.99 20.59
C ALA A 255 3.60 -26.54 20.55
N TYR A 256 4.57 -25.82 21.16
CA TYR A 256 5.97 -26.25 21.21
C TYR A 256 6.19 -27.50 22.05
N SER A 257 5.31 -27.76 23.03
CA SER A 257 5.44 -28.91 23.93
C SER A 257 4.81 -30.18 23.34
N VAL A 258 3.88 -30.05 22.40
CA VAL A 258 3.09 -31.17 21.84
C VAL A 258 3.97 -32.33 21.37
N ALA A 259 5.05 -32.05 20.63
CA ALA A 259 5.95 -33.09 20.12
C ALA A 259 6.71 -33.84 21.22
N SER A 260 6.96 -33.17 22.36
CA SER A 260 7.70 -33.73 23.50
C SER A 260 6.80 -34.36 24.57
N THR A 261 5.49 -34.05 24.57
CA THR A 261 4.53 -34.56 25.53
C THR A 261 4.03 -35.95 25.10
N PRO A 262 4.16 -37.00 25.94
CA PRO A 262 3.66 -38.33 25.61
C PRO A 262 2.16 -38.33 25.29
N ALA A 263 1.75 -39.12 24.29
CA ALA A 263 0.34 -39.22 23.91
C ALA A 263 -0.59 -39.61 25.08
N SER A 264 -0.11 -40.44 26.01
CA SER A 264 -0.84 -40.79 27.23
C SER A 264 -1.05 -39.60 28.17
N GLU A 265 -0.08 -38.69 28.25
CA GLU A 265 -0.18 -37.47 29.05
C GLU A 265 -1.13 -36.45 28.39
N ILE A 266 -1.08 -36.33 27.05
CA ILE A 266 -2.04 -35.52 26.30
C ILE A 266 -3.47 -36.04 26.54
N ALA A 267 -3.69 -37.34 26.43
CA ALA A 267 -5.00 -37.96 26.63
C ALA A 267 -5.52 -37.82 28.07
N ALA A 268 -4.64 -37.82 29.08
CA ALA A 268 -5.01 -37.69 30.48
C ALA A 268 -5.29 -36.24 30.90
N ASN A 269 -4.41 -35.33 30.51
CA ASN A 269 -4.38 -33.98 31.07
C ASN A 269 -4.79 -32.90 30.07
N TRP A 270 -4.67 -33.13 28.75
CA TRP A 270 -4.83 -32.10 27.72
C TRP A 270 -6.01 -32.39 26.78
N VAL A 271 -7.12 -32.84 27.35
CA VAL A 271 -8.39 -33.00 26.64
C VAL A 271 -9.52 -32.23 27.33
N TRP A 272 -10.44 -31.68 26.54
CA TRP A 272 -11.80 -31.43 27.00
C TRP A 272 -12.58 -32.74 26.94
N ASN A 273 -13.06 -33.21 28.08
CA ASN A 273 -13.81 -34.45 28.21
C ASN A 273 -15.30 -34.16 28.32
N PHE A 274 -16.08 -34.60 27.33
CA PHE A 274 -17.54 -34.45 27.26
C PHE A 274 -18.29 -35.74 27.66
N GLY A 275 -17.62 -36.65 28.36
CA GLY A 275 -18.12 -37.96 28.78
C GLY A 275 -17.98 -39.03 27.71
N TYR A 276 -18.63 -38.84 26.55
CA TYR A 276 -18.66 -39.84 25.47
C TYR A 276 -17.54 -39.68 24.43
N PHE A 277 -16.97 -38.48 24.33
CA PHE A 277 -15.86 -38.17 23.44
C PHE A 277 -14.95 -37.12 24.08
N THR A 278 -13.73 -37.05 23.58
CA THR A 278 -12.71 -36.10 24.01
C THR A 278 -12.22 -35.29 22.82
N VAL A 279 -11.83 -34.04 23.09
CA VAL A 279 -11.19 -33.16 22.10
C VAL A 279 -9.89 -32.66 22.71
N ASN A 280 -8.78 -32.77 21.98
CA ASN A 280 -7.50 -32.26 22.44
C ASN A 280 -7.55 -30.73 22.60
N ARG A 281 -7.20 -30.23 23.79
CA ARG A 281 -7.09 -28.79 24.08
C ARG A 281 -5.67 -28.29 23.79
N ILE A 282 -5.26 -28.42 22.53
CA ILE A 282 -3.93 -28.02 22.04
C ILE A 282 -3.99 -26.57 21.53
N GLY A 283 -2.95 -25.80 21.87
CA GLY A 283 -2.75 -24.44 21.42
C GLY A 283 -2.09 -24.40 20.04
N TYR A 284 -2.20 -23.25 19.39
CA TYR A 284 -1.69 -23.01 18.05
C TYR A 284 -0.63 -21.91 18.04
N GLN A 285 0.16 -21.78 19.12
CA GLN A 285 1.23 -20.79 19.22
C GLN A 285 2.16 -20.88 17.99
N ALA A 286 2.47 -19.72 17.40
CA ALA A 286 3.21 -19.57 16.14
C ALA A 286 2.62 -20.25 14.88
N GLN A 287 1.48 -20.93 14.96
CA GLN A 287 0.91 -21.65 13.82
C GLN A 287 0.09 -20.71 12.92
N VAL A 288 0.52 -20.59 11.66
CA VAL A 288 -0.12 -19.69 10.67
C VAL A 288 -1.40 -20.28 10.10
N ILE A 289 -1.33 -21.49 9.56
CA ILE A 289 -2.42 -22.08 8.76
C ILE A 289 -3.66 -22.35 9.64
N PRO A 290 -3.54 -22.95 10.84
CA PRO A 290 -4.65 -23.04 11.79
C PRO A 290 -5.33 -21.70 12.07
N ALA A 291 -4.53 -20.65 12.36
CA ALA A 291 -5.05 -19.32 12.67
C ALA A 291 -5.77 -18.68 11.48
N LEU A 292 -5.23 -18.84 10.27
CA LEU A 292 -5.84 -18.37 9.03
C LEU A 292 -7.21 -19.02 8.80
N LEU A 293 -7.28 -20.36 8.88
CA LEU A 293 -8.53 -21.09 8.68
C LEU A 293 -9.58 -20.70 9.75
N ALA A 294 -9.15 -20.56 11.00
CA ALA A 294 -10.01 -20.12 12.09
C ALA A 294 -10.55 -18.69 11.84
N GLY A 295 -9.69 -17.73 11.50
CA GLY A 295 -10.07 -16.35 11.20
C GLY A 295 -11.02 -16.24 10.01
N LEU A 296 -10.79 -17.04 8.96
CA LEU A 296 -11.68 -17.11 7.80
C LEU A 296 -13.04 -17.66 8.20
N SER A 297 -13.07 -18.73 9.00
CA SER A 297 -14.33 -19.31 9.47
C SER A 297 -15.16 -18.33 10.29
N LEU A 298 -14.54 -17.60 11.22
CA LEU A 298 -15.18 -16.53 11.98
C LEU A 298 -15.77 -15.47 11.05
N SER A 299 -14.97 -15.00 10.08
CA SER A 299 -15.40 -13.94 9.18
C SER A 299 -16.58 -14.38 8.31
N TYR A 300 -16.55 -15.61 7.78
CA TYR A 300 -17.67 -16.16 7.00
C TYR A 300 -18.93 -16.37 7.85
N LEU A 301 -18.79 -16.86 9.08
CA LEU A 301 -19.91 -17.00 10.00
C LEU A 301 -20.52 -15.64 10.35
N GLU A 302 -19.70 -14.62 10.57
CA GLU A 302 -20.18 -13.27 10.86
C GLU A 302 -20.95 -12.67 9.68
N ILE A 303 -20.40 -12.78 8.47
CA ILE A 303 -21.10 -12.34 7.24
C ILE A 303 -22.42 -13.11 7.07
N PHE A 304 -22.43 -14.42 7.33
CA PHE A 304 -23.63 -15.24 7.27
C PHE A 304 -24.68 -14.77 8.29
N TRP A 305 -24.33 -14.61 9.56
CA TRP A 305 -25.28 -14.22 10.60
C TRP A 305 -25.78 -12.79 10.45
N ARG A 306 -24.94 -11.84 10.02
CA ARG A 306 -25.36 -10.46 9.69
C ARG A 306 -26.49 -10.43 8.66
N LYS A 307 -26.51 -11.39 7.72
CA LYS A 307 -27.55 -11.50 6.70
C LYS A 307 -28.87 -12.12 7.20
N HIS A 308 -28.81 -12.97 8.23
CA HIS A 308 -29.97 -13.76 8.68
C HIS A 308 -30.60 -13.25 9.98
N ILE A 309 -29.86 -12.49 10.79
CA ILE A 309 -30.32 -12.02 12.09
C ILE A 309 -30.91 -10.61 11.95
N PRO A 310 -32.14 -10.37 12.46
CA PRO A 310 -32.74 -9.03 12.47
C PRO A 310 -31.87 -8.01 13.20
N GLU A 311 -31.82 -6.78 12.67
CA GLU A 311 -30.95 -5.71 13.15
C GLU A 311 -31.10 -5.43 14.66
N VAL A 312 -32.33 -5.45 15.17
CA VAL A 312 -32.67 -5.19 16.58
C VAL A 312 -31.96 -6.11 17.58
N ILE A 313 -31.62 -7.34 17.19
CA ILE A 313 -30.90 -8.29 18.05
C ILE A 313 -29.48 -8.61 17.53
N SER A 314 -29.08 -7.99 16.42
CA SER A 314 -27.82 -8.30 15.72
C SER A 314 -26.59 -8.06 16.59
N MET A 315 -26.58 -6.99 17.39
CA MET A 315 -25.47 -6.64 18.29
C MET A 315 -25.14 -7.74 19.31
N ILE A 316 -26.11 -8.58 19.68
CA ILE A 316 -25.92 -9.66 20.66
C ILE A 316 -25.62 -10.98 19.95
N PHE A 317 -26.48 -11.37 19.01
CA PHE A 317 -26.42 -12.72 18.46
C PHE A 317 -25.38 -12.88 17.36
N VAL A 318 -25.10 -11.86 16.54
CA VAL A 318 -24.11 -11.99 15.46
C VAL A 318 -22.72 -12.30 16.06
N PRO A 319 -22.17 -11.53 17.02
CA PRO A 319 -20.87 -11.85 17.60
C PRO A 319 -20.84 -13.24 18.27
N PHE A 320 -21.88 -13.57 19.04
CA PHE A 320 -21.96 -14.83 19.78
C PHE A 320 -22.01 -16.05 18.85
N LEU A 321 -22.90 -16.03 17.85
CA LEU A 321 -23.09 -17.13 16.90
C LEU A 321 -21.97 -17.21 15.85
N SER A 322 -21.13 -16.18 15.74
CA SER A 322 -19.94 -16.24 14.89
C SER A 322 -18.75 -16.82 15.64
N LEU A 323 -18.48 -16.31 16.85
CA LEU A 323 -17.30 -16.68 17.63
C LEU A 323 -17.37 -18.12 18.17
N ILE A 324 -18.50 -18.52 18.77
CA ILE A 324 -18.59 -19.85 19.40
C ILE A 324 -18.43 -20.98 18.37
N PRO A 325 -19.14 -20.98 17.22
CA PRO A 325 -18.93 -22.02 16.21
C PRO A 325 -17.54 -21.93 15.57
N ALA A 326 -16.97 -20.73 15.36
CA ALA A 326 -15.60 -20.59 14.88
C ALA A 326 -14.59 -21.24 15.83
N LEU A 327 -14.74 -21.07 17.14
CA LEU A 327 -13.88 -21.71 18.15
C LEU A 327 -14.01 -23.23 18.15
N ILE A 328 -15.24 -23.74 18.04
CA ILE A 328 -15.50 -25.19 17.92
C ILE A 328 -14.81 -25.72 16.67
N LEU A 329 -15.06 -25.10 15.51
CA LEU A 329 -14.45 -25.49 14.24
C LEU A 329 -12.92 -25.42 14.29
N ALA A 330 -12.36 -24.38 14.90
CA ALA A 330 -10.93 -24.21 15.02
C ALA A 330 -10.27 -25.35 15.79
N HIS A 331 -10.83 -25.80 16.92
CA HIS A 331 -10.19 -26.84 17.73
C HIS A 331 -10.54 -28.28 17.30
N THR A 332 -11.67 -28.48 16.62
CA THR A 332 -12.14 -29.84 16.25
C THR A 332 -11.80 -30.24 14.82
N VAL A 333 -11.77 -29.29 13.87
CA VAL A 333 -11.66 -29.58 12.44
C VAL A 333 -10.54 -28.76 11.78
N LEU A 334 -10.67 -27.43 11.80
CA LEU A 334 -9.82 -26.54 11.00
C LEU A 334 -8.39 -26.45 11.52
N GLY A 335 -8.20 -26.46 12.83
CA GLY A 335 -6.87 -26.44 13.44
C GLY A 335 -6.08 -27.72 13.18
N PRO A 336 -6.62 -28.93 13.43
CA PRO A 336 -5.94 -30.18 13.09
C PRO A 336 -5.65 -30.32 11.59
N ILE A 337 -6.59 -29.92 10.73
CA ILE A 337 -6.37 -29.88 9.27
C ILE A 337 -5.26 -28.89 8.92
N GLY A 338 -5.33 -27.67 9.45
CA GLY A 338 -4.34 -26.62 9.20
C GLY A 338 -2.94 -27.03 9.65
N TRP A 339 -2.83 -27.68 10.81
CA TRP A 339 -1.58 -28.22 11.33
C TRP A 339 -1.02 -29.30 10.39
N THR A 340 -1.86 -30.23 9.94
CA THR A 340 -1.45 -31.31 9.01
C THR A 340 -0.98 -30.73 7.67
N ILE A 341 -1.67 -29.73 7.14
CA ILE A 341 -1.26 -29.01 5.93
C ILE A 341 0.09 -28.32 6.15
N GLY A 342 0.26 -27.64 7.29
CA GLY A 342 1.50 -26.98 7.67
C GLY A 342 2.68 -27.95 7.71
N GLN A 343 2.53 -29.07 8.42
CA GLN A 343 3.54 -30.12 8.49
C GLN A 343 3.87 -30.73 7.13
N GLY A 344 2.86 -30.97 6.29
CA GLY A 344 3.07 -31.48 4.93
C GLY A 344 3.89 -30.52 4.07
N LEU A 345 3.53 -29.22 4.11
CA LEU A 345 4.24 -28.16 3.38
C LEU A 345 5.69 -28.02 3.88
N SER A 346 5.87 -27.96 5.20
CA SER A 346 7.15 -27.90 5.87
C SER A 346 8.03 -29.09 5.50
N SER A 347 7.49 -30.31 5.51
CA SER A 347 8.22 -31.53 5.14
C SER A 347 8.72 -31.50 3.69
N VAL A 348 7.89 -31.06 2.75
CA VAL A 348 8.27 -30.96 1.33
C VAL A 348 9.37 -29.94 1.12
N VAL A 349 9.22 -28.76 1.74
CA VAL A 349 10.22 -27.68 1.62
C VAL A 349 11.51 -28.09 2.31
N LEU A 350 11.44 -28.69 3.49
CA LEU A 350 12.60 -29.20 4.22
C LEU A 350 13.32 -30.30 3.45
N ALA A 351 12.61 -31.19 2.75
CA ALA A 351 13.22 -32.18 1.87
C ALA A 351 14.02 -31.53 0.73
N GLY A 352 13.52 -30.42 0.17
CA GLY A 352 14.25 -29.59 -0.79
C GLY A 352 15.49 -28.90 -0.19
N LEU A 353 15.39 -28.42 1.04
CA LEU A 353 16.45 -27.68 1.73
C LEU A 353 17.55 -28.56 2.34
N THR A 354 17.24 -29.82 2.65
CA THR A 354 18.15 -30.75 3.36
C THR A 354 18.55 -31.97 2.53
N GLY A 355 17.85 -32.24 1.43
CA GLY A 355 18.09 -33.39 0.57
C GLY A 355 19.40 -33.33 -0.23
N PRO A 356 19.70 -34.39 -1.02
CA PRO A 356 20.96 -34.51 -1.76
C PRO A 356 21.15 -33.44 -2.84
N VAL A 357 20.06 -32.81 -3.29
CA VAL A 357 20.04 -31.75 -4.31
C VAL A 357 19.79 -30.36 -3.73
N LYS A 358 19.96 -30.17 -2.42
CA LYS A 358 19.70 -28.88 -1.75
C LYS A 358 20.42 -27.69 -2.38
N TRP A 359 21.65 -27.88 -2.85
CA TRP A 359 22.42 -26.85 -3.54
C TRP A 359 21.68 -26.32 -4.78
N LEU A 360 21.03 -27.20 -5.53
CA LEU A 360 20.23 -26.84 -6.71
C LEU A 360 18.95 -26.12 -6.30
N PHE A 361 18.30 -26.58 -5.23
CA PHE A 361 17.14 -25.90 -4.66
C PHE A 361 17.49 -24.45 -4.30
N GLY A 362 18.60 -24.23 -3.57
CA GLY A 362 19.03 -22.88 -3.19
C GLY A 362 19.42 -22.01 -4.38
N ALA A 363 20.02 -22.59 -5.42
CA ALA A 363 20.34 -21.88 -6.65
C ALA A 363 19.09 -21.39 -7.38
N ILE A 364 18.11 -22.28 -7.57
CA ILE A 364 16.85 -21.97 -8.24
C ILE A 364 16.05 -20.96 -7.42
N PHE A 365 15.93 -21.17 -6.10
CA PHE A 365 15.20 -20.26 -5.23
C PHE A 365 15.84 -18.87 -5.24
N GLY A 366 17.16 -18.76 -5.09
CA GLY A 366 17.87 -17.48 -5.15
C GLY A 366 17.68 -16.76 -6.49
N ALA A 367 17.74 -17.49 -7.62
CA ALA A 367 17.51 -16.92 -8.93
C ALA A 367 16.08 -16.39 -9.12
N LEU A 368 15.07 -17.12 -8.62
CA LEU A 368 13.65 -16.81 -8.85
C LEU A 368 13.05 -15.85 -7.81
N TYR A 369 13.75 -15.59 -6.70
CA TYR A 369 13.20 -14.75 -5.64
C TYR A 369 12.92 -13.31 -6.11
N ALA A 370 13.85 -12.65 -6.80
CA ALA A 370 13.62 -11.30 -7.31
C ALA A 370 12.41 -11.20 -8.28
N PRO A 371 12.22 -12.14 -9.23
CA PRO A 371 10.94 -12.26 -9.97
C PRO A 371 9.70 -12.43 -9.09
N PHE A 372 9.77 -13.18 -7.98
CA PHE A 372 8.67 -13.28 -7.02
C PHE A 372 8.42 -11.97 -6.27
N VAL A 373 9.45 -11.13 -6.07
CA VAL A 373 9.28 -9.79 -5.50
C VAL A 373 8.51 -8.90 -6.46
N ILE A 374 8.86 -8.89 -7.74
CA ILE A 374 8.17 -8.10 -8.78
C ILE A 374 6.66 -8.44 -8.84
N THR A 375 6.33 -9.73 -8.70
CA THR A 375 4.94 -10.21 -8.72
C THR A 375 4.23 -10.13 -7.37
N GLY A 376 4.93 -9.77 -6.29
CA GLY A 376 4.41 -9.77 -4.91
C GLY A 376 4.22 -11.16 -4.30
N LEU A 377 4.51 -12.24 -5.05
CA LEU A 377 4.36 -13.62 -4.59
C LEU A 377 5.35 -13.99 -3.47
N HIS A 378 6.43 -13.23 -3.31
CA HIS A 378 7.44 -13.47 -2.28
C HIS A 378 6.89 -13.43 -0.84
N HIS A 379 5.82 -12.68 -0.54
CA HIS A 379 5.22 -12.66 0.81
C HIS A 379 4.71 -14.04 1.29
N MET A 380 4.49 -14.96 0.35
CA MET A 380 4.10 -16.33 0.64
C MET A 380 5.17 -17.13 1.36
N THR A 381 6.45 -16.79 1.13
CA THR A 381 7.55 -17.51 1.77
C THR A 381 7.53 -17.31 3.28
N ASN A 382 7.08 -16.15 3.78
CA ASN A 382 6.98 -15.87 5.21
C ASN A 382 6.07 -16.85 5.96
N ALA A 383 4.97 -17.28 5.32
CA ALA A 383 4.09 -18.29 5.91
C ALA A 383 4.80 -19.65 6.02
N ILE A 384 5.61 -19.99 5.01
CA ILE A 384 6.43 -21.21 4.99
C ILE A 384 7.56 -21.13 6.01
N ASP A 385 8.28 -20.01 6.06
CA ASP A 385 9.34 -19.72 7.03
C ASP A 385 8.84 -19.89 8.46
N THR A 386 7.68 -19.32 8.77
CA THR A 386 7.08 -19.44 10.11
C THR A 386 6.75 -20.90 10.45
N GLN A 387 6.21 -21.65 9.49
CA GLN A 387 5.93 -23.08 9.69
C GLN A 387 7.22 -23.90 9.88
N LEU A 388 8.26 -23.63 9.10
CA LEU A 388 9.58 -24.27 9.26
C LEU A 388 10.18 -23.95 10.62
N ILE A 389 10.10 -22.71 11.09
CA ILE A 389 10.56 -22.33 12.44
C ILE A 389 9.82 -23.13 13.50
N ALA A 390 8.50 -23.28 13.37
CA ALA A 390 7.70 -24.04 14.32
C ALA A 390 8.02 -25.55 14.32
N ASP A 391 8.23 -26.14 13.14
CA ASP A 391 8.43 -27.60 13.01
C ASP A 391 9.89 -28.04 13.20
N ALA A 392 10.85 -27.21 12.78
CA ALA A 392 12.28 -27.56 12.71
C ALA A 392 13.18 -26.67 13.58
N GLY A 393 12.62 -25.71 14.32
CA GLY A 393 13.38 -24.79 15.18
C GLY A 393 14.16 -23.71 14.42
N GLY A 394 13.93 -23.58 13.10
CA GLY A 394 14.55 -22.56 12.26
C GLY A 394 14.16 -22.71 10.79
N THR A 395 14.61 -21.77 9.97
CA THR A 395 14.35 -21.76 8.52
C THR A 395 15.61 -21.46 7.71
N ALA A 396 15.83 -22.23 6.64
CA ALA A 396 16.89 -21.98 5.66
C ALA A 396 16.41 -21.18 4.44
N LEU A 397 15.11 -20.84 4.35
CA LEU A 397 14.60 -19.95 3.30
C LEU A 397 14.96 -18.49 3.59
N TRP A 398 14.71 -18.01 4.81
CA TRP A 398 15.01 -16.63 5.21
C TRP A 398 16.45 -16.14 4.91
N PRO A 399 17.52 -16.93 5.17
CA PRO A 399 18.86 -16.55 4.76
C PRO A 399 19.00 -16.31 3.25
N MET A 400 18.37 -17.13 2.41
CA MET A 400 18.41 -16.95 0.95
C MET A 400 17.66 -15.69 0.51
N ILE A 401 16.55 -15.36 1.19
CA ILE A 401 15.80 -14.13 0.97
C ILE A 401 16.68 -12.91 1.26
N ALA A 402 17.34 -12.90 2.43
CA ALA A 402 18.25 -11.83 2.80
C ALA A 402 19.40 -11.68 1.80
N LEU A 403 20.00 -12.80 1.38
CA LEU A 403 21.07 -12.81 0.36
C LEU A 403 20.59 -12.32 -1.01
N SER A 404 19.37 -12.66 -1.42
CA SER A 404 18.78 -12.16 -2.65
C SER A 404 18.62 -10.64 -2.60
N ASN A 405 18.14 -10.10 -1.50
CA ASN A 405 17.95 -8.66 -1.34
C ASN A 405 19.28 -7.90 -1.36
N ILE A 406 20.28 -8.44 -0.66
CA ILE A 406 21.65 -7.92 -0.69
C ILE A 406 22.22 -8.00 -2.11
N ALA A 407 21.96 -9.07 -2.85
CA ALA A 407 22.44 -9.21 -4.22
C ALA A 407 21.83 -8.20 -5.18
N GLN A 408 20.51 -7.98 -5.09
CA GLN A 408 19.82 -6.96 -5.89
C GLN A 408 20.31 -5.55 -5.53
N GLY A 409 20.45 -5.23 -4.24
CA GLY A 409 21.01 -3.95 -3.79
C GLY A 409 22.45 -3.74 -4.23
N SER A 410 23.27 -4.79 -4.22
CA SER A 410 24.69 -4.70 -4.64
C SER A 410 24.84 -4.51 -6.15
N ALA A 411 23.95 -5.10 -6.94
CA ALA A 411 23.90 -4.81 -8.37
C ALA A 411 23.55 -3.33 -8.64
N VAL A 412 22.57 -2.78 -7.92
CA VAL A 412 22.22 -1.35 -7.98
C VAL A 412 23.38 -0.48 -7.48
N PHE A 413 24.11 -0.91 -6.45
CA PHE A 413 25.25 -0.16 -5.95
C PHE A 413 26.38 -0.05 -6.99
N ALA A 414 26.65 -1.13 -7.73
CA ALA A 414 27.60 -1.08 -8.84
C ALA A 414 27.10 -0.16 -9.97
N TYR A 415 25.81 -0.20 -10.27
CA TYR A 415 25.18 0.73 -11.21
C TYR A 415 25.36 2.19 -10.76
N TYR A 416 25.02 2.50 -9.50
CA TYR A 416 25.27 3.80 -8.88
C TYR A 416 26.71 4.22 -9.04
N PHE A 417 27.67 3.35 -8.71
CA PHE A 417 29.09 3.72 -8.78
C PHE A 417 29.55 4.13 -10.19
N MET A 418 28.99 3.51 -11.24
CA MET A 418 29.26 3.89 -12.64
C MET A 418 28.59 5.21 -13.01
N HIS A 419 27.37 5.46 -12.51
CA HIS A 419 26.53 6.60 -12.88
C HIS A 419 26.52 7.73 -11.84
N ARG A 420 27.34 7.67 -10.80
CA ARG A 420 27.34 8.62 -9.66
C ARG A 420 27.61 10.09 -10.01
N HIS A 421 28.03 10.37 -11.24
CA HIS A 421 28.25 11.72 -11.73
C HIS A 421 27.02 12.28 -12.47
N ASP A 422 26.03 11.43 -12.76
CA ASP A 422 24.70 11.82 -13.17
C ASP A 422 23.85 11.99 -11.91
N GLU A 423 23.44 13.23 -11.63
CA GLU A 423 22.75 13.59 -10.40
C GLU A 423 21.38 12.90 -10.28
N ARG A 424 20.67 12.73 -11.40
CA ARG A 424 19.35 12.08 -11.44
C ARG A 424 19.46 10.61 -11.08
N GLU A 425 20.36 9.90 -11.76
CA GLU A 425 20.61 8.47 -11.53
C GLU A 425 21.18 8.24 -10.13
N ALA A 426 22.04 9.13 -9.62
CA ALA A 426 22.58 9.05 -8.27
C ALA A 426 21.50 9.18 -7.18
N GLN A 427 20.55 10.10 -7.36
CA GLN A 427 19.47 10.35 -6.40
C GLN A 427 18.43 9.21 -6.35
N ILE A 428 18.35 8.37 -7.38
CA ILE A 428 17.49 7.17 -7.41
C ILE A 428 18.26 5.95 -6.89
N SER A 429 19.42 5.67 -7.48
CA SER A 429 20.14 4.41 -7.27
C SER A 429 20.77 4.27 -5.89
N LEU A 430 21.23 5.37 -5.26
CA LEU A 430 21.82 5.30 -3.92
C LEU A 430 20.77 5.02 -2.82
N PRO A 431 19.65 5.77 -2.71
CA PRO A 431 18.59 5.43 -1.75
C PRO A 431 18.01 4.03 -2.00
N ALA A 432 17.84 3.63 -3.26
CA ALA A 432 17.37 2.30 -3.62
C ALA A 432 18.33 1.19 -3.15
N THR A 433 19.65 1.41 -3.27
CA THR A 433 20.67 0.51 -2.70
C THR A 433 20.51 0.37 -1.19
N ILE A 434 20.40 1.50 -0.48
CA ILE A 434 20.28 1.52 0.98
C ILE A 434 19.01 0.78 1.41
N SER A 435 17.88 1.04 0.74
CA SER A 435 16.62 0.34 0.96
C SER A 435 16.77 -1.18 0.81
N ALA A 436 17.40 -1.64 -0.28
CA ALA A 436 17.61 -3.06 -0.52
C ALA A 436 18.53 -3.71 0.53
N TYR A 437 19.55 -2.98 0.99
CA TYR A 437 20.41 -3.40 2.10
C TYR A 437 19.72 -3.41 3.46
N LEU A 438 18.58 -2.74 3.60
CA LEU A 438 17.69 -2.84 4.76
C LEU A 438 16.55 -3.87 4.54
N GLY A 439 16.55 -4.57 3.40
CA GLY A 439 15.62 -5.66 3.09
C GLY A 439 14.35 -5.23 2.36
N VAL A 440 14.24 -3.97 1.94
CA VAL A 440 13.15 -3.46 1.10
C VAL A 440 13.69 -3.27 -0.31
N THR A 441 13.37 -4.20 -1.21
CA THR A 441 14.02 -4.29 -2.53
C THR A 441 13.22 -3.65 -3.66
N GLU A 442 11.98 -3.25 -3.40
CA GLU A 442 11.10 -2.65 -4.39
C GLU A 442 11.70 -1.39 -5.04
N PRO A 443 12.32 -0.46 -4.29
CA PRO A 443 13.00 0.69 -4.90
C PRO A 443 14.16 0.30 -5.81
N ALA A 444 14.95 -0.72 -5.43
CA ALA A 444 16.07 -1.23 -6.24
C ALA A 444 15.58 -1.97 -7.50
N LEU A 445 14.55 -2.79 -7.35
CA LEU A 445 13.99 -3.58 -8.44
C LEU A 445 13.31 -2.69 -9.47
N PHE A 446 12.44 -1.77 -9.05
CA PHE A 446 11.69 -0.93 -9.98
C PHE A 446 12.43 0.32 -10.42
N GLY A 447 13.27 0.91 -9.56
CA GLY A 447 14.02 2.12 -9.87
C GLY A 447 15.22 1.87 -10.78
N VAL A 448 15.86 0.69 -10.71
CA VAL A 448 17.10 0.41 -11.45
C VAL A 448 17.10 -0.95 -12.13
N ASN A 449 16.90 -2.07 -11.42
CA ASN A 449 17.16 -3.40 -11.98
C ASN A 449 16.21 -3.77 -13.13
N VAL A 450 14.91 -3.51 -13.04
CA VAL A 450 13.99 -3.84 -14.15
C VAL A 450 14.15 -2.85 -15.31
N LYS A 451 14.49 -1.59 -15.00
CA LYS A 451 14.81 -0.54 -15.98
C LYS A 451 16.05 -0.91 -16.82
N TYR A 452 17.09 -1.39 -16.15
CA TYR A 452 18.35 -1.79 -16.75
C TYR A 452 18.53 -3.29 -16.58
N ILE A 453 18.42 -4.09 -17.64
CA ILE A 453 18.38 -5.56 -17.48
C ILE A 453 19.69 -6.14 -16.91
N TYR A 454 20.84 -5.51 -17.18
CA TYR A 454 22.13 -6.07 -16.79
C TYR A 454 22.38 -6.12 -15.27
N PRO A 455 22.08 -5.11 -14.43
CA PRO A 455 22.19 -5.24 -12.97
C PRO A 455 21.14 -6.22 -12.42
N PHE A 456 19.94 -6.33 -13.02
CA PHE A 456 18.96 -7.35 -12.61
C PHE A 456 19.49 -8.77 -12.77
N VAL A 457 20.02 -9.08 -13.96
CA VAL A 457 20.59 -10.40 -14.25
C VAL A 457 21.81 -10.66 -13.39
N ALA A 458 22.68 -9.67 -13.18
CA ALA A 458 23.83 -9.78 -12.27
C ALA A 458 23.41 -10.07 -10.82
N GLY A 459 22.39 -9.36 -10.32
CA GLY A 459 21.77 -9.58 -9.02
C GLY A 459 21.17 -10.98 -8.89
N MET A 460 20.46 -11.47 -9.92
CA MET A 460 19.90 -12.83 -9.93
C MET A 460 20.99 -13.90 -9.90
N ILE A 461 22.08 -13.73 -10.65
CA ILE A 461 23.20 -14.67 -10.65
C ILE A 461 23.89 -14.71 -9.29
N GLY A 462 24.20 -13.55 -8.70
CA GLY A 462 24.80 -13.51 -7.37
C GLY A 462 23.88 -14.04 -6.28
N SER A 463 22.57 -13.77 -6.37
CA SER A 463 21.56 -14.36 -5.49
C SER A 463 21.51 -15.89 -5.61
N ALA A 464 21.52 -16.43 -6.83
CA ALA A 464 21.54 -17.86 -7.07
C ALA A 464 22.78 -18.54 -6.46
N LEU A 465 23.96 -17.94 -6.64
CA LEU A 465 25.20 -18.46 -6.09
C LEU A 465 25.23 -18.35 -4.55
N ALA A 466 24.81 -17.22 -4.00
CA ALA A 466 24.72 -17.03 -2.55
C ALA A 466 23.70 -17.98 -1.92
N GLY A 467 22.54 -18.16 -2.54
CA GLY A 467 21.49 -19.10 -2.12
C GLY A 467 21.97 -20.55 -2.15
N MET A 468 22.63 -20.97 -3.23
CA MET A 468 23.28 -22.28 -3.36
C MET A 468 24.27 -22.54 -2.22
N LEU A 469 25.16 -21.59 -1.95
CA LEU A 469 26.16 -21.73 -0.89
C LEU A 469 25.50 -21.75 0.49
N SER A 470 24.49 -20.90 0.72
CA SER A 470 23.76 -20.81 1.99
C SER A 470 23.18 -22.16 2.41
N VAL A 471 22.45 -22.82 1.52
CA VAL A 471 21.88 -24.15 1.81
C VAL A 471 22.95 -25.25 1.84
N THR A 472 24.02 -25.12 1.05
CA THR A 472 25.15 -26.06 1.10
C THR A 472 25.80 -26.08 2.48
N PHE A 473 26.00 -24.89 3.07
CA PHE A 473 26.51 -24.71 4.44
C PHE A 473 25.45 -24.88 5.54
N ASN A 474 24.21 -25.26 5.19
CA ASN A 474 23.09 -25.42 6.12
C ASN A 474 22.77 -24.15 6.94
N VAL A 475 23.03 -22.97 6.38
CA VAL A 475 22.74 -21.72 7.08
C VAL A 475 21.25 -21.66 7.42
N THR A 476 20.97 -21.53 8.71
CA THR A 476 19.61 -21.55 9.26
C THR A 476 19.39 -20.30 10.11
N ALA A 477 18.25 -19.63 9.88
CA ALA A 477 17.77 -18.52 10.70
C ALA A 477 16.91 -19.03 11.85
N ALA A 478 17.00 -18.36 13.01
CA ALA A 478 16.16 -18.63 14.17
C ALA A 478 14.75 -18.03 13.99
N SER A 479 14.64 -16.96 13.20
CA SER A 479 13.38 -16.25 12.96
C SER A 479 13.40 -15.54 11.61
N ILE A 480 12.22 -15.13 11.17
CA ILE A 480 12.07 -14.05 10.19
C ILE A 480 12.55 -12.75 10.85
N GLY A 481 13.25 -11.87 10.13
CA GLY A 481 13.80 -10.62 10.67
C GLY A 481 14.01 -9.54 9.62
N ILE A 482 15.13 -8.81 9.66
CA ILE A 482 15.49 -7.91 8.56
C ILE A 482 16.02 -8.72 7.38
N GLY A 483 15.44 -8.51 6.20
CA GLY A 483 15.83 -9.21 4.97
C GLY A 483 17.02 -8.57 4.24
N GLY A 484 17.93 -7.90 4.94
CA GLY A 484 19.04 -7.13 4.37
C GLY A 484 20.38 -7.43 5.05
N LEU A 485 21.35 -6.52 4.99
CA LEU A 485 22.65 -6.66 5.67
C LEU A 485 22.51 -6.96 7.18
N PRO A 486 21.59 -6.31 7.93
CA PRO A 486 21.36 -6.67 9.33
C PRO A 486 20.77 -8.07 9.55
N GLY A 487 20.34 -8.75 8.48
CA GLY A 487 19.73 -10.08 8.54
C GLY A 487 20.63 -11.17 9.12
N ILE A 488 21.95 -10.93 9.18
CA ILE A 488 22.89 -11.80 9.90
C ILE A 488 22.50 -11.98 11.38
N LEU A 489 21.85 -10.98 11.98
CA LEU A 489 21.40 -11.05 13.36
C LEU A 489 20.33 -12.14 13.56
N SER A 490 19.49 -12.41 12.55
CA SER A 490 18.46 -13.45 12.64
C SER A 490 18.99 -14.86 12.41
N ILE A 491 20.27 -15.01 12.05
CA ILE A 491 20.93 -16.30 11.79
C ILE A 491 21.30 -16.96 13.12
N GLN A 492 21.12 -18.28 13.22
CA GLN A 492 21.53 -19.00 14.42
C GLN A 492 23.06 -18.86 14.62
N PRO A 493 23.54 -18.69 15.87
CA PRO A 493 24.94 -18.34 16.16
C PRO A 493 25.99 -19.18 15.42
N GLN A 494 25.79 -20.50 15.35
CA GLN A 494 26.72 -21.42 14.70
C GLN A 494 26.84 -21.24 13.18
N TYR A 495 25.87 -20.58 12.54
CA TYR A 495 25.86 -20.34 11.09
C TYR A 495 26.16 -18.89 10.70
N MET A 496 26.36 -17.98 11.65
CA MET A 496 26.63 -16.55 11.35
C MET A 496 27.90 -16.37 10.51
N LEU A 497 28.97 -17.10 10.79
CA LEU A 497 30.23 -17.00 10.04
C LEU A 497 30.10 -17.55 8.60
N PRO A 498 29.56 -18.76 8.36
CA PRO A 498 29.21 -19.22 7.02
C PRO A 498 28.31 -18.23 6.27
N PHE A 499 27.30 -17.65 6.93
CA PHE A 499 26.42 -16.65 6.34
C PHE A 499 27.13 -15.35 5.96
N ALA A 500 28.06 -14.87 6.80
CA ALA A 500 28.89 -13.71 6.45
C ALA A 500 29.71 -13.97 5.18
N GLY A 501 30.22 -15.19 5.02
CA GLY A 501 30.90 -15.62 3.80
C GLY A 501 29.98 -15.62 2.56
N THR A 502 28.76 -16.15 2.68
CA THR A 502 27.78 -16.14 1.57
C THR A 502 27.25 -14.73 1.28
N MET A 503 27.13 -13.89 2.30
CA MET A 503 26.80 -12.47 2.17
C MET A 503 27.86 -11.74 1.35
N LEU A 504 29.14 -12.02 1.57
CA LEU A 504 30.21 -11.45 0.74
C LEU A 504 30.05 -11.85 -0.73
N VAL A 505 29.64 -13.08 -1.02
CA VAL A 505 29.33 -13.52 -2.39
C VAL A 505 28.15 -12.75 -2.96
N ALA A 506 27.08 -12.57 -2.18
CA ALA A 506 25.92 -11.77 -2.57
C ALA A 506 26.26 -10.29 -2.82
N VAL A 507 27.32 -9.76 -2.20
CA VAL A 507 27.78 -8.40 -2.48
C VAL A 507 28.69 -8.36 -3.69
N VAL A 508 29.76 -9.13 -3.68
CA VAL A 508 30.87 -9.02 -4.64
C VAL A 508 30.46 -9.52 -6.02
N VAL A 509 29.75 -10.65 -6.12
CA VAL A 509 29.45 -11.25 -7.43
C VAL A 509 28.53 -10.36 -8.27
N PRO A 510 27.37 -9.88 -7.76
CA PRO A 510 26.54 -8.95 -8.51
C PRO A 510 27.29 -7.68 -8.91
N MET A 511 28.11 -7.11 -8.02
CA MET A 511 28.86 -5.90 -8.36
C MET A 511 29.80 -6.14 -9.54
N LEU A 512 30.62 -7.19 -9.47
CA LEU A 512 31.58 -7.53 -10.52
C LEU A 512 30.88 -7.86 -11.84
N LEU A 513 29.76 -8.60 -11.79
CA LEU A 513 28.98 -8.94 -12.98
C LEU A 513 28.30 -7.72 -13.58
N THR A 514 27.77 -6.81 -12.78
CA THR A 514 27.19 -5.54 -13.25
C THR A 514 28.25 -4.71 -13.99
N PHE A 515 29.44 -4.52 -13.40
CA PHE A 515 30.55 -3.83 -14.07
C PHE A 515 30.97 -4.54 -15.36
N PHE A 516 31.08 -5.87 -15.32
CA PHE A 516 31.49 -6.67 -16.47
C PHE A 516 30.48 -6.56 -17.61
N PHE A 517 29.19 -6.82 -17.35
CA PHE A 517 28.13 -6.77 -18.35
C PHE A 517 28.04 -5.40 -19.02
N ARG A 518 28.14 -4.30 -18.26
CA ARG A 518 28.20 -2.95 -18.82
C ARG A 518 29.43 -2.77 -19.71
N LYS A 519 30.61 -3.17 -19.24
CA LYS A 519 31.87 -3.03 -20.00
C LYS A 519 31.86 -3.78 -21.33
N VAL A 520 31.23 -4.95 -21.40
CA VAL A 520 31.20 -5.77 -22.62
C VAL A 520 29.93 -5.58 -23.47
N GLY A 521 29.00 -4.71 -23.06
CA GLY A 521 27.74 -4.48 -23.77
C GLY A 521 26.76 -5.65 -23.72
N LEU A 522 26.85 -6.52 -22.71
CA LEU A 522 25.89 -7.62 -22.51
C LEU A 522 24.68 -7.11 -21.73
N PHE A 523 23.48 -7.38 -22.24
CA PHE A 523 22.21 -6.95 -21.64
C PHE A 523 22.05 -5.42 -21.48
N THR A 524 22.84 -4.60 -22.18
CA THR A 524 22.76 -3.11 -22.14
C THR A 524 21.77 -2.53 -23.16
N LYS A 525 21.13 -3.36 -23.99
CA LYS A 525 20.25 -2.91 -25.08
C LYS A 525 19.14 -1.95 -24.64
N THR A 526 18.60 -2.11 -23.42
CA THR A 526 17.56 -1.22 -22.88
C THR A 526 18.11 0.15 -22.48
N GLU A 527 19.38 0.23 -22.10
CA GLU A 527 20.07 1.46 -21.75
C GLU A 527 20.57 2.20 -23.00
N ASP A 528 21.00 1.48 -24.03
CA ASP A 528 21.58 2.08 -25.24
C ASP A 528 20.52 2.47 -26.29
N ASP A 529 19.24 2.19 -26.01
CA ASP A 529 18.10 2.52 -26.88
C ASP A 529 17.57 3.94 -26.57
N ALA A 530 17.70 4.84 -27.54
CA ALA A 530 17.34 6.24 -27.40
C ALA A 530 15.85 6.49 -27.13
N THR A 531 14.96 5.60 -27.60
CA THR A 531 13.52 5.71 -27.34
C THR A 531 13.16 5.30 -25.91
N LEU A 532 13.77 4.23 -25.41
CA LEU A 532 13.60 3.80 -24.02
C LEU A 532 14.25 4.78 -23.03
N GLN A 533 15.40 5.36 -23.37
CA GLN A 533 16.01 6.43 -22.55
C GLN A 533 15.11 7.66 -22.42
N ALA A 534 14.48 8.11 -23.50
CA ALA A 534 13.55 9.25 -23.47
C ALA A 534 12.31 8.95 -22.61
N GLU A 535 11.77 7.74 -22.71
CA GLU A 535 10.67 7.28 -21.86
C GLU A 535 11.05 7.24 -20.39
N PHE A 536 12.21 6.69 -20.04
CA PHE A 536 12.67 6.65 -18.66
C PHE A 536 13.03 8.02 -18.11
N ALA A 537 13.70 8.88 -18.88
CA ALA A 537 14.05 10.24 -18.47
C ALA A 537 12.79 11.08 -18.17
N ALA A 538 11.72 10.92 -18.97
CA ALA A 538 10.44 11.56 -18.69
C ALA A 538 9.71 10.96 -17.46
N GLN A 539 10.04 9.73 -17.08
CA GLN A 539 9.55 9.08 -15.85
C GLN A 539 10.30 9.58 -14.62
N GLU A 540 11.62 9.73 -14.72
CA GLU A 540 12.46 10.28 -13.67
C GLU A 540 12.21 11.76 -13.46
N GLU A 541 12.07 12.56 -14.53
CA GLU A 541 11.81 13.99 -14.43
C GLU A 541 10.55 14.30 -13.63
N ALA A 542 9.50 13.50 -13.73
CA ALA A 542 8.30 13.76 -12.95
C ALA A 542 8.10 12.90 -11.69
N GLU A 543 9.03 11.97 -11.39
CA GLU A 543 9.34 11.62 -10.00
C GLU A 543 10.16 12.75 -9.33
N PHE A 544 11.05 13.43 -10.08
CA PHE A 544 11.85 14.58 -9.62
C PHE A 544 11.08 15.88 -9.44
N VAL A 545 10.06 16.14 -10.25
CA VAL A 545 9.17 17.32 -10.10
C VAL A 545 8.36 17.24 -8.79
N SER A 546 8.21 16.06 -8.18
CA SER A 546 7.68 15.94 -6.81
C SER A 546 8.67 16.35 -5.70
N HIS A 547 9.93 16.62 -6.06
CA HIS A 547 11.04 16.94 -5.18
C HIS A 547 11.89 18.12 -5.71
N GLU A 548 11.27 19.12 -6.35
CA GLU A 548 11.96 20.41 -6.42
C GLU A 548 12.14 20.98 -4.99
N PRO A 549 13.25 21.68 -4.72
CA PRO A 549 13.46 22.37 -3.45
C PRO A 549 12.54 23.58 -3.40
N VAL A 550 11.25 23.38 -3.13
CA VAL A 550 10.41 24.43 -2.58
C VAL A 550 10.90 24.65 -1.17
N THR A 551 11.29 25.90 -0.89
CA THR A 551 11.77 26.40 0.39
C THR A 551 11.08 25.74 1.58
N LEU A 552 11.88 25.36 2.60
CA LEU A 552 11.49 24.81 3.93
C LEU A 552 10.56 25.72 4.76
N ALA A 553 9.81 26.61 4.11
CA ALA A 553 8.90 27.52 4.77
C ALA A 553 7.64 26.73 5.23
N PRO A 554 7.22 26.88 6.49
CA PRO A 554 5.93 26.38 6.94
C PRO A 554 4.81 26.96 6.08
N VAL A 555 3.83 26.13 5.72
CA VAL A 555 2.66 26.55 4.95
C VAL A 555 1.55 26.89 5.93
N GLU A 556 1.15 28.15 5.93
CA GLU A 556 0.00 28.61 6.73
C GLU A 556 -1.31 28.20 6.04
N ILE A 557 -2.15 27.46 6.76
CA ILE A 557 -3.48 27.05 6.32
C ILE A 557 -4.48 27.92 7.05
N VAL A 558 -5.24 28.72 6.31
CA VAL A 558 -6.29 29.56 6.90
C VAL A 558 -7.61 28.80 6.99
N SER A 559 -8.54 29.27 7.83
CA SER A 559 -9.83 28.64 7.99
C SER A 559 -10.66 28.78 6.72
N PRO A 560 -11.16 27.68 6.13
CA PRO A 560 -12.00 27.76 4.94
C PRO A 560 -13.45 28.14 5.28
N LEU A 561 -13.82 28.16 6.56
CA LEU A 561 -15.18 28.40 7.08
C LEU A 561 -15.17 29.35 8.28
N THR A 562 -16.26 30.10 8.46
CA THR A 562 -16.56 30.78 9.72
C THR A 562 -17.38 29.84 10.60
N GLY A 563 -17.01 29.70 11.88
CA GLY A 563 -17.70 28.78 12.78
C GLY A 563 -16.97 28.51 14.10
N GLN A 564 -17.37 27.44 14.78
CA GLN A 564 -16.67 26.93 15.96
C GLN A 564 -15.70 25.83 15.55
N VAL A 565 -14.43 26.00 15.87
CA VAL A 565 -13.38 25.00 15.63
C VAL A 565 -13.20 24.13 16.87
N LYS A 566 -13.09 22.82 16.69
CA LYS A 566 -12.77 21.84 17.72
C LYS A 566 -11.57 21.01 17.29
N GLU A 567 -10.94 20.32 18.24
CA GLU A 567 -9.96 19.29 17.92
C GLU A 567 -10.60 18.21 17.05
N LEU A 568 -9.83 17.67 16.09
CA LEU A 568 -10.33 16.61 15.21
C LEU A 568 -10.83 15.39 15.99
N SER A 569 -10.19 15.08 17.13
CA SER A 569 -10.59 14.01 18.07
C SER A 569 -12.02 14.12 18.59
N GLN A 570 -12.65 15.29 18.47
CA GLN A 570 -14.01 15.59 18.89
C GLN A 570 -15.01 15.56 17.73
N ALA A 571 -14.58 15.22 16.52
CA ALA A 571 -15.48 15.06 15.38
C ALA A 571 -16.49 13.93 15.64
N THR A 572 -17.73 14.12 15.18
CA THR A 572 -18.80 13.13 15.34
C THR A 572 -18.49 11.81 14.64
N ASP A 573 -17.78 11.86 13.51
CA ASP A 573 -17.37 10.67 12.77
C ASP A 573 -16.09 10.05 13.37
N PRO A 574 -16.12 8.75 13.74
CA PRO A 574 -15.00 8.09 14.41
C PRO A 574 -13.78 7.88 13.51
N VAL A 575 -13.95 7.87 12.18
CA VAL A 575 -12.83 7.72 11.24
C VAL A 575 -12.02 9.01 11.20
N PHE A 576 -12.67 10.17 11.09
CA PHE A 576 -12.00 11.46 11.22
C PHE A 576 -11.43 11.67 12.63
N ALA A 577 -12.19 11.38 13.68
CA ALA A 577 -11.74 11.55 15.07
C ALA A 577 -10.51 10.72 15.43
N SER A 578 -10.31 9.58 14.77
CA SER A 578 -9.11 8.75 14.96
C SER A 578 -7.82 9.33 14.35
N GLY A 579 -7.94 10.32 13.46
CA GLY A 579 -6.81 10.88 12.71
C GLY A 579 -6.26 9.98 11.60
N VAL A 580 -6.86 8.80 11.36
CA VAL A 580 -6.39 7.84 10.34
C VAL A 580 -6.43 8.40 8.91
N MET A 581 -7.37 9.31 8.64
CA MET A 581 -7.50 9.95 7.32
C MET A 581 -6.58 11.16 7.13
N GLY A 582 -5.96 11.66 8.20
CA GLY A 582 -5.11 12.85 8.17
C GLY A 582 -5.16 13.64 9.48
N GLN A 583 -4.21 14.57 9.62
CA GLN A 583 -4.11 15.47 10.77
C GLN A 583 -4.83 16.78 10.49
N GLY A 584 -5.52 17.37 11.46
CA GLY A 584 -6.19 18.65 11.26
C GLY A 584 -7.16 19.02 12.36
N LEU A 585 -8.23 19.71 11.99
CA LEU A 585 -9.26 20.22 12.88
C LEU A 585 -10.65 19.98 12.28
N VAL A 586 -11.69 20.06 13.11
CA VAL A 586 -13.09 20.02 12.66
C VAL A 586 -13.76 21.35 12.95
N ILE A 587 -14.52 21.86 11.97
CA ILE A 587 -15.24 23.14 12.08
C ILE A 587 -16.73 22.86 12.05
N GLU A 588 -17.47 23.34 13.05
CA GLU A 588 -18.92 23.49 12.99
C GLU A 588 -19.23 24.84 12.33
N PRO A 589 -19.62 24.88 11.03
CA PRO A 589 -19.81 26.12 10.32
C PRO A 589 -21.01 26.90 10.86
N SER A 590 -20.91 28.23 10.85
CA SER A 590 -22.06 29.12 11.09
C SER A 590 -22.72 29.60 9.80
N GLN A 591 -22.09 29.35 8.64
CA GLN A 591 -22.58 29.75 7.32
C GLN A 591 -22.18 28.73 6.24
N GLY A 592 -23.02 28.64 5.21
CA GLY A 592 -22.91 27.68 4.10
C GLY A 592 -21.99 28.10 2.96
N GLU A 593 -20.81 28.67 3.24
CA GLU A 593 -19.88 29.13 2.21
C GLU A 593 -18.45 28.69 2.52
N LEU A 594 -17.94 27.74 1.74
CA LEU A 594 -16.58 27.21 1.81
C LEU A 594 -15.63 28.01 0.92
N THR A 595 -14.49 28.41 1.46
CA THR A 595 -13.43 29.15 0.75
C THR A 595 -12.10 28.38 0.73
N SER A 596 -11.18 28.74 -0.16
CA SER A 596 -9.88 28.07 -0.24
C SER A 596 -8.99 28.42 0.95
N PRO A 597 -8.46 27.42 1.68
CA PRO A 597 -7.55 27.64 2.79
C PRO A 597 -6.09 27.87 2.38
N VAL A 598 -5.75 27.60 1.10
CA VAL A 598 -4.40 27.71 0.53
C VAL A 598 -4.45 28.21 -0.92
N ASN A 599 -3.30 28.63 -1.46
CA ASN A 599 -3.11 28.71 -2.91
C ASN A 599 -2.76 27.32 -3.42
N GLY A 600 -3.39 26.85 -4.49
CA GLY A 600 -3.16 25.49 -4.95
C GLY A 600 -4.10 25.04 -6.04
N THR A 601 -4.04 23.75 -6.37
CA THR A 601 -4.86 23.14 -7.41
C THR A 601 -5.93 22.25 -6.78
N VAL A 602 -7.18 22.37 -7.23
CA VAL A 602 -8.28 21.47 -6.86
C VAL A 602 -8.03 20.10 -7.49
N THR A 603 -7.51 19.15 -6.74
CA THR A 603 -7.14 17.83 -7.26
C THR A 603 -8.30 16.86 -7.30
N VAL A 604 -9.28 17.03 -6.42
CA VAL A 604 -10.49 16.21 -6.35
C VAL A 604 -11.69 17.09 -6.03
N LEU A 605 -12.75 16.99 -6.82
CA LEU A 605 -14.07 17.52 -6.48
C LEU A 605 -15.08 16.37 -6.57
N PHE A 606 -15.67 16.00 -5.44
CA PHE A 606 -16.57 14.84 -5.41
C PHE A 606 -17.86 15.13 -6.22
N PRO A 607 -18.45 14.14 -6.93
CA PRO A 607 -19.64 14.34 -7.75
C PRO A 607 -20.83 14.93 -7.00
N THR A 608 -21.04 14.50 -5.76
CA THR A 608 -22.08 15.01 -4.86
C THR A 608 -21.68 16.29 -4.13
N LYS A 609 -20.50 16.85 -4.44
CA LYS A 609 -20.03 18.18 -4.01
C LYS A 609 -19.90 18.35 -2.48
N HIS A 610 -19.94 17.25 -1.74
CA HIS A 610 -19.84 17.21 -0.29
C HIS A 610 -18.40 17.34 0.23
N ALA A 611 -17.39 17.13 -0.63
CA ALA A 611 -16.00 17.23 -0.25
C ALA A 611 -15.14 17.78 -1.40
N ILE A 612 -13.99 18.34 -1.05
CA ILE A 612 -13.02 18.89 -1.99
C ILE A 612 -11.59 18.63 -1.50
N GLY A 613 -10.74 18.18 -2.42
CA GLY A 613 -9.31 17.99 -2.24
C GLY A 613 -8.52 19.09 -2.95
N ILE A 614 -7.55 19.68 -2.26
CA ILE A 614 -6.68 20.75 -2.77
C ILE A 614 -5.24 20.37 -2.48
N VAL A 615 -4.37 20.46 -3.47
CA VAL A 615 -2.91 20.38 -3.25
C VAL A 615 -2.36 21.79 -3.32
N SER A 616 -1.73 22.26 -2.23
CA SER A 616 -1.14 23.59 -2.20
C SER A 616 0.01 23.71 -3.20
N ASP A 617 0.38 24.94 -3.57
CA ASP A 617 1.54 25.19 -4.45
C ASP A 617 2.85 24.65 -3.87
N GLU A 618 2.90 24.48 -2.55
CA GLU A 618 4.01 23.87 -1.79
C GLU A 618 3.85 22.35 -1.59
N GLY A 619 2.77 21.74 -2.06
CA GLY A 619 2.54 20.29 -2.03
C GLY A 619 1.83 19.75 -0.78
N VAL A 620 1.19 20.59 0.03
CA VAL A 620 0.34 20.12 1.14
C VAL A 620 -0.98 19.59 0.57
N GLU A 621 -1.31 18.32 0.83
CA GLU A 621 -2.57 17.74 0.39
C GLU A 621 -3.65 17.97 1.46
N LEU A 622 -4.66 18.78 1.12
CA LEU A 622 -5.79 19.10 1.99
C LEU A 622 -7.06 18.40 1.51
N LEU A 623 -7.81 17.85 2.45
CA LEU A 623 -9.19 17.38 2.25
C LEU A 623 -10.13 18.15 3.16
N ILE A 624 -11.18 18.72 2.57
CA ILE A 624 -12.26 19.40 3.29
C ILE A 624 -13.57 18.66 3.04
N HIS A 625 -14.21 18.14 4.08
CA HIS A 625 -15.40 17.30 3.98
C HIS A 625 -16.61 17.95 4.66
N ILE A 626 -17.56 18.48 3.89
CA ILE A 626 -18.68 19.28 4.40
C ILE A 626 -19.79 18.39 4.95
N GLY A 627 -19.93 18.36 6.27
CA GLY A 627 -20.92 17.57 6.98
C GLY A 627 -20.65 16.07 6.95
N MET A 628 -21.31 15.31 7.83
CA MET A 628 -21.13 13.85 7.95
C MET A 628 -22.22 13.10 7.18
N ASP A 629 -21.84 12.06 6.45
CA ASP A 629 -22.71 11.24 5.59
C ASP A 629 -23.49 12.04 4.51
N THR A 630 -23.08 13.28 4.24
CA THR A 630 -23.72 14.19 3.27
C THR A 630 -23.58 13.74 1.82
N VAL A 631 -22.72 12.77 1.54
CA VAL A 631 -22.71 12.04 0.26
C VAL A 631 -24.08 11.44 -0.07
N GLY A 632 -24.84 11.02 0.95
CA GLY A 632 -26.20 10.47 0.79
C GLY A 632 -27.25 11.48 0.32
N LEU A 633 -26.93 12.77 0.30
CA LEU A 633 -27.79 13.83 -0.25
C LEU A 633 -27.74 13.91 -1.78
N ASP A 634 -26.81 13.18 -2.42
CA ASP A 634 -26.69 13.11 -3.88
C ASP A 634 -26.60 14.49 -4.55
N GLY A 635 -25.80 15.38 -3.94
CA GLY A 635 -25.60 16.76 -4.40
C GLY A 635 -26.71 17.75 -4.01
N LYS A 636 -27.80 17.31 -3.39
CA LYS A 636 -28.87 18.22 -2.93
C LYS A 636 -28.36 19.14 -1.83
N GLY A 637 -28.56 20.44 -2.03
CA GLY A 637 -28.09 21.46 -1.10
C GLY A 637 -26.63 21.86 -1.31
N PHE A 638 -25.94 21.39 -2.36
CA PHE A 638 -24.57 21.79 -2.68
C PHE A 638 -24.48 22.45 -4.06
N GLU A 639 -23.75 23.55 -4.15
CA GLU A 639 -23.40 24.26 -5.38
C GLU A 639 -21.88 24.46 -5.38
N SER A 640 -21.15 23.91 -6.35
CA SER A 640 -19.73 24.20 -6.49
C SER A 640 -19.49 25.34 -7.46
N LEU A 641 -18.52 26.19 -7.10
CA LEU A 641 -18.12 27.38 -7.82
C LEU A 641 -16.78 27.20 -8.56
N VAL A 642 -16.20 25.99 -8.47
CA VAL A 642 -14.93 25.60 -9.08
C VAL A 642 -15.07 24.24 -9.77
N ALA A 643 -14.17 23.93 -10.69
CA ALA A 643 -14.01 22.62 -11.30
C ALA A 643 -12.75 21.92 -10.76
N GLN A 644 -12.71 20.60 -10.90
CA GLN A 644 -11.48 19.85 -10.67
C GLN A 644 -10.43 20.27 -11.71
N GLY A 645 -9.19 20.47 -11.26
CA GLY A 645 -8.09 21.01 -12.05
C GLY A 645 -7.95 22.53 -11.98
N ASP A 646 -8.93 23.25 -11.42
CA ASP A 646 -8.81 24.70 -11.25
C ASP A 646 -7.70 25.03 -10.23
N HIS A 647 -6.89 26.03 -10.56
CA HIS A 647 -6.01 26.70 -9.61
C HIS A 647 -6.83 27.72 -8.80
N VAL A 648 -6.70 27.71 -7.48
CA VAL A 648 -7.47 28.52 -6.54
C VAL A 648 -6.55 29.31 -5.62
N THR A 649 -6.97 30.52 -5.25
CA THR A 649 -6.24 31.37 -4.31
C THR A 649 -6.89 31.40 -2.93
N ILE A 650 -6.13 31.68 -1.87
CA ILE A 650 -6.64 31.83 -0.50
C ILE A 650 -7.88 32.75 -0.47
N GLY A 651 -8.95 32.29 0.18
CA GLY A 651 -10.21 33.03 0.32
C GLY A 651 -11.15 32.95 -0.90
N GLN A 652 -10.74 32.34 -2.01
CA GLN A 652 -11.61 32.11 -3.16
C GLN A 652 -12.76 31.16 -2.77
N LYS A 653 -13.98 31.49 -3.18
CA LYS A 653 -15.17 30.67 -2.89
C LYS A 653 -15.12 29.37 -3.69
N LEU A 654 -15.31 28.24 -3.02
CA LEU A 654 -15.21 26.89 -3.59
C LEU A 654 -16.57 26.21 -3.70
N ILE A 655 -17.31 26.14 -2.60
CA ILE A 655 -18.59 25.43 -2.50
C ILE A 655 -19.55 26.24 -1.64
N ARG A 656 -20.78 26.41 -2.10
CA ARG A 656 -21.92 26.83 -1.29
C ARG A 656 -22.73 25.60 -0.89
N PHE A 657 -23.15 25.57 0.36
CA PHE A 657 -23.96 24.47 0.88
C PHE A 657 -25.10 24.97 1.76
N ASP A 658 -26.25 24.31 1.69
CA ASP A 658 -27.43 24.65 2.46
C ASP A 658 -27.46 23.83 3.75
N MET A 659 -27.14 24.51 4.86
CA MET A 659 -27.11 23.88 6.18
C MET A 659 -28.48 23.43 6.67
N ASP A 660 -29.57 24.09 6.25
CA ASP A 660 -30.92 23.71 6.66
C ASP A 660 -31.33 22.42 5.95
N VAL A 661 -30.93 22.24 4.68
CA VAL A 661 -31.12 20.97 3.95
C VAL A 661 -30.37 19.83 4.62
N ILE A 662 -29.11 20.04 5.03
CA ILE A 662 -28.30 19.01 5.72
C ILE A 662 -28.96 18.63 7.06
N LYS A 663 -29.35 19.62 7.87
CA LYS A 663 -29.99 19.39 9.18
C LYS A 663 -31.38 18.74 9.04
N ALA A 664 -32.17 19.12 8.04
CA ALA A 664 -33.47 18.52 7.78
C ALA A 664 -33.38 17.04 7.40
N ALA A 665 -32.24 16.62 6.82
CA ALA A 665 -31.94 15.22 6.55
C ALA A 665 -31.42 14.44 7.79
N GLY A 666 -31.32 15.08 8.95
CA GLY A 666 -30.81 14.48 10.18
C GLY A 666 -29.28 14.33 10.21
N LEU A 667 -28.57 15.01 9.32
CA LEU A 667 -27.11 14.95 9.20
C LEU A 667 -26.44 16.13 9.91
N VAL A 668 -25.17 15.93 10.29
CA VAL A 668 -24.37 16.92 11.03
C VAL A 668 -23.57 17.77 10.05
N THR A 669 -23.41 19.07 10.34
CA THR A 669 -22.68 20.04 9.50
C THR A 669 -21.19 20.17 9.82
N GLU A 670 -20.69 19.44 10.81
CA GLU A 670 -19.26 19.36 11.15
C GLU A 670 -18.43 19.07 9.91
N THR A 671 -17.42 19.91 9.68
CA THR A 671 -16.60 19.90 8.47
C THR A 671 -15.12 19.73 8.85
N PRO A 672 -14.57 18.51 8.72
CA PRO A 672 -13.15 18.26 8.88
C PRO A 672 -12.35 18.97 7.80
N VAL A 673 -11.25 19.60 8.23
CA VAL A 673 -10.21 20.19 7.39
C VAL A 673 -8.91 19.48 7.77
N ILE A 674 -8.41 18.60 6.90
CA ILE A 674 -7.30 17.71 7.24
C ILE A 674 -6.21 17.70 6.17
N ILE A 675 -4.98 17.44 6.61
CA ILE A 675 -3.80 17.17 5.79
C ILE A 675 -3.69 15.66 5.58
N THR A 676 -3.75 15.19 4.34
CA THR A 676 -3.79 13.76 4.01
C THR A 676 -2.41 13.14 3.78
N ASN A 677 -1.42 13.94 3.36
CA ASN A 677 -0.03 13.49 3.17
C ASN A 677 0.83 13.63 4.44
N GLN A 678 0.32 13.06 5.54
CA GLN A 678 0.93 13.12 6.87
C GLN A 678 2.33 12.45 6.99
N ASP A 679 2.71 11.64 5.99
CA ASP A 679 4.07 11.08 5.89
C ASP A 679 5.10 12.12 5.42
N ALA A 680 4.65 13.23 4.85
CA ALA A 680 5.47 14.32 4.32
C ALA A 680 5.28 15.64 5.10
N TYR A 681 4.15 15.85 5.76
CA TYR A 681 3.83 17.08 6.51
C TYR A 681 3.23 16.77 7.88
N THR A 682 3.65 17.52 8.91
CA THR A 682 3.02 17.53 10.24
C THR A 682 2.18 18.78 10.42
N ALA A 683 0.95 18.62 10.93
CA ALA A 683 0.07 19.72 11.28
C ALA A 683 0.43 20.28 12.67
N THR A 684 0.83 21.55 12.72
CA THR A 684 0.93 22.31 13.97
C THR A 684 -0.34 23.13 14.14
N ILE A 685 -1.14 22.75 15.13
CA ILE A 685 -2.41 23.39 15.43
C ILE A 685 -2.16 24.74 16.14
N THR A 686 -2.73 25.83 15.62
CA THR A 686 -2.51 27.19 16.13
C THR A 686 -3.63 27.63 17.08
N GLY A 687 -3.41 27.57 18.39
CA GLY A 687 -4.34 28.10 19.41
C GLY A 687 -4.88 27.05 20.37
N THR A 688 -5.90 27.43 21.16
CA THR A 688 -6.60 26.56 22.11
C THR A 688 -8.05 26.36 21.67
N TYR A 689 -8.53 25.11 21.63
CA TYR A 689 -9.86 24.75 21.15
C TYR A 689 -10.72 24.19 22.29
N PRO A 690 -12.06 24.37 22.24
CA PRO A 690 -12.82 25.00 21.17
C PRO A 690 -12.68 26.53 21.12
N THR A 691 -12.69 27.10 19.91
CA THR A 691 -12.68 28.55 19.68
C THR A 691 -13.57 28.93 18.50
N THR A 692 -13.96 30.20 18.41
CA THR A 692 -14.67 30.74 17.23
C THR A 692 -13.65 31.29 16.26
N ILE A 693 -13.80 31.00 14.97
CA ILE A 693 -12.92 31.47 13.88
C ILE A 693 -13.74 32.10 12.75
N GLN A 694 -13.16 33.08 12.07
CA GLN A 694 -13.65 33.61 10.79
C GLN A 694 -12.92 32.94 9.62
N ALA A 695 -13.62 32.76 8.50
CA ALA A 695 -12.98 32.33 7.26
C ALA A 695 -11.83 33.28 6.89
N GLY A 696 -10.66 32.72 6.57
CA GLY A 696 -9.44 33.47 6.27
C GLY A 696 -8.52 33.75 7.48
N GLU A 697 -8.93 33.45 8.72
CA GLU A 697 -8.02 33.50 9.88
C GLU A 697 -7.13 32.26 9.97
N ALA A 698 -5.96 32.37 10.58
CA ALA A 698 -5.02 31.26 10.74
C ALA A 698 -5.66 30.06 11.46
N LEU A 699 -5.68 28.89 10.82
CA LEU A 699 -6.28 27.66 11.35
C LEU A 699 -5.22 26.68 11.86
N MET A 700 -4.21 26.41 11.05
CA MET A 700 -3.09 25.53 11.38
C MET A 700 -1.89 25.80 10.46
N VAL A 701 -0.73 25.22 10.79
CA VAL A 701 0.49 25.33 10.01
C VAL A 701 0.98 23.94 9.60
N ALA A 702 1.18 23.70 8.32
CA ALA A 702 1.80 22.47 7.82
C ALA A 702 3.32 22.64 7.74
N THR A 703 4.06 21.77 8.41
CA THR A 703 5.54 21.75 8.39
C THR A 703 6.02 20.46 7.76
N ARG A 704 6.89 20.55 6.75
CA ARG A 704 7.46 19.37 6.08
C ARG A 704 8.34 18.56 7.04
N ILE A 705 8.20 17.23 7.03
CA ILE A 705 8.93 16.28 7.89
C ILE A 705 10.27 15.89 7.27
#